data_AF-W2N8M9-F1
#
_entry.id   AF-W2N8M9-F1
#
_cell.length_a   1.000
_cell.length_b   1.000
_cell.length_c   1.000
_cell.angle_alpha   90.00
_cell.angle_beta   90.00
_cell.angle_gamma   90.00
#
_symmetry.space_group_name_H-M   'P 1'
#
loop_
_entity.id
_entity.type
_entity.pdbx_description
1 polymer ?
#
loop_
_entity_poly.entity_id
_entity_poly.type
_entity_poly.pdbx_seq_one_letter_code
_entity_poly.pdbx_strand_id
1 'polypeptide(L)'
;MGRCRRTRRRQDTARVPLTMKAGVATAMLLLIQGVAGQTCGLAASTLSTSCDDACSQYEPCVMYSASSCPSGALCITTNECAIQCFDKPLNDPETFTFLIEFGSYESSREKERAESSESSLQQQVEAIPDETDTYAAGSNDAVSNISTIELQPTVTSFVLVGGSSVNSSVKSKVAKVAFASDVISTQSNVTNVVMNNLDLSTPATLQQLPAVLPTSLQKLSLANTLLSAFPTLVANFTSLQNLDLDKNYITEIAATAALNSLIHLSFQDNDLSSFRAVFPNLVTLDLSDNNFTDIPASIFIHDSLKELKMKGNPLTSPWFTQDQATFLSELTTFDLENSDFTNAIDSCSSSNQLQVHSLTVCISDSTNDDSDEASSSSNLLVIVGSIVGGLLVLVAVVLAGIWLYRSRVRRHNNRSRVVRESYFGGLSPPLARSPADKGYRGGRRTPVSGGPRFCSDYEYEESNYSPRISTRSTQSNQSSTAYSLWNDEELLSLQVKYEEIEDIGTIGSGAFGVVWLVKYRGSQLLASKRLRSDHVTKQRTQAFIEEIKMVAPLDHPNVVRLVGCAWTIESDLQALFEYMENGDLRDYLVDPNSPRHWSQELLQLAADIIEALVYVHSFTPPLVHRDLKSRNVLLTGDMKAKVTDFGASRYKSVDETMTAAVGTGRWLAPEVISGSSKYDQSVDVFSFGVVLSEMDTHSIPYEDVRGANGNRLNDIAILQLVATGQLRPRFGASCPPELRMLAERCLDQDPEKRPPAHVVAYELRVIQRSHYTLL
;
A
#
# COMPACT_ATOMS: atom_id res chain seq x y z
N MET A 1 -49.28 59.95 12.60
CA MET A 1 -48.34 60.16 13.74
C MET A 1 -46.93 59.77 13.27
N GLY A 2 -45.77 60.24 13.73
CA GLY A 2 -45.38 60.99 14.93
C GLY A 2 -43.88 60.71 15.20
N ARG A 3 -42.97 61.24 14.37
CA ARG A 3 -41.89 62.18 14.74
C ARG A 3 -40.94 61.77 15.90
N CYS A 4 -39.68 61.48 15.56
CA CYS A 4 -38.42 62.08 16.08
C CYS A 4 -37.23 61.17 15.66
N ARG A 5 -36.25 61.51 14.81
CA ARG A 5 -35.64 62.76 14.29
C ARG A 5 -34.58 63.42 15.18
N ARG A 6 -33.29 63.09 14.95
CA ARG A 6 -32.07 63.97 14.96
C ARG A 6 -30.80 63.10 14.75
N THR A 7 -29.67 63.51 14.17
CA THR A 7 -29.33 64.38 12.99
C THR A 7 -27.80 64.51 12.88
N ARG A 8 -27.22 64.32 11.67
CA ARG A 8 -26.00 65.01 11.13
C ARG A 8 -24.67 64.86 11.93
N ARG A 9 -23.48 65.05 11.35
CA ARG A 9 -23.05 65.94 10.24
C ARG A 9 -21.76 65.43 9.56
N ARG A 10 -21.48 65.89 8.33
CA ARG A 10 -20.14 65.83 7.69
C ARG A 10 -19.18 66.86 8.28
N GLN A 11 -17.87 66.58 8.23
CA GLN A 11 -16.74 67.40 7.72
C GLN A 11 -15.43 66.71 8.17
N ASP A 12 -14.45 66.34 7.33
CA ASP A 12 -13.60 67.05 6.34
C ASP A 12 -12.23 67.50 6.93
N THR A 13 -11.16 67.36 6.12
CA THR A 13 -9.78 67.92 6.27
C THR A 13 -8.76 67.37 7.33
N ALA A 14 -7.87 66.48 6.86
CA ALA A 14 -6.39 66.64 6.71
C ALA A 14 -5.36 66.79 7.89
N ARG A 15 -4.20 66.10 7.71
CA ARG A 15 -2.82 66.30 8.26
C ARG A 15 -2.46 65.94 9.75
N VAL A 16 -1.90 64.73 9.95
CA VAL A 16 -0.49 64.40 10.34
C VAL A 16 0.33 65.46 11.15
N PRO A 17 1.12 65.13 12.21
CA PRO A 17 1.21 63.93 13.10
C PRO A 17 1.42 64.26 14.64
N LEU A 18 1.94 63.27 15.41
CA LEU A 18 2.77 63.34 16.66
C LEU A 18 2.17 63.23 18.10
N THR A 19 3.07 62.73 19.00
CA THR A 19 3.10 62.61 20.49
C THR A 19 2.22 61.60 21.27
N MET A 20 2.83 60.43 21.53
CA MET A 20 2.93 59.64 22.78
C MET A 20 1.98 59.86 23.99
N LYS A 21 1.49 58.72 24.55
CA LYS A 21 1.54 58.28 25.97
C LYS A 21 0.86 56.90 26.13
N ALA A 22 1.11 56.03 27.12
CA ALA A 22 2.30 55.65 27.89
C ALA A 22 1.94 54.42 28.78
N GLY A 23 2.88 53.47 29.01
CA GLY A 23 2.67 52.21 29.75
C GLY A 23 3.20 50.99 28.97
N VAL A 24 4.37 50.37 29.21
CA VAL A 24 5.23 50.19 30.41
C VAL A 24 4.56 49.30 31.47
N ALA A 25 5.12 48.17 31.93
CA ALA A 25 6.21 47.27 31.48
C ALA A 25 5.91 45.87 32.11
N THR A 26 6.62 44.74 31.89
CA THR A 26 7.99 44.35 32.30
C THR A 26 8.21 42.88 31.90
N ALA A 27 9.41 42.33 31.71
CA ALA A 27 10.75 42.93 31.69
C ALA A 27 11.68 42.15 30.72
N MET A 28 12.59 42.88 30.09
CA MET A 28 13.82 42.35 29.51
C MET A 28 14.98 43.00 30.25
N LEU A 29 15.60 42.31 31.20
CA LEU A 29 16.80 42.80 31.89
C LEU A 29 17.51 41.70 32.68
N LEU A 30 18.60 41.17 32.12
CA LEU A 30 19.81 40.83 32.88
C LEU A 30 20.99 40.80 31.90
N LEU A 31 21.72 41.90 31.86
CA LEU A 31 23.00 42.04 31.17
C LEU A 31 23.85 43.02 31.98
N ILE A 32 25.19 42.89 31.88
CA ILE A 32 26.20 43.73 32.55
C ILE A 32 26.22 43.62 34.10
N GLN A 33 26.97 42.65 34.61
CA GLN A 33 28.33 42.89 35.15
C GLN A 33 29.02 41.53 35.38
N GLY A 34 30.05 41.21 34.58
CA GLY A 34 30.61 39.84 34.56
C GLY A 34 31.86 39.59 33.71
N VAL A 35 32.75 40.59 33.58
CA VAL A 35 34.15 40.46 33.07
C VAL A 35 34.34 40.03 31.59
N ALA A 36 34.83 40.98 30.79
CA ALA A 36 35.71 40.90 29.60
C ALA A 36 35.62 39.74 28.59
N GLY A 37 35.54 40.12 27.31
CA GLY A 37 35.67 39.26 26.13
C GLY A 37 34.54 39.52 25.13
N GLN A 38 34.86 40.06 23.94
CA GLN A 38 33.98 39.92 22.79
C GLN A 38 34.04 38.45 22.33
N THR A 39 32.92 37.93 21.80
CA THR A 39 32.82 36.51 21.44
C THR A 39 33.43 36.26 20.06
N CYS A 40 34.22 35.18 19.95
CA CYS A 40 34.64 34.60 18.66
C CYS A 40 33.44 34.45 17.70
N GLY A 41 33.66 34.69 16.41
CA GLY A 41 32.60 34.66 15.40
C GLY A 41 31.93 33.30 15.25
N LEU A 42 32.71 32.22 15.39
CA LEU A 42 32.25 30.86 15.58
C LEU A 42 32.26 30.49 17.07
N ALA A 43 31.33 29.63 17.47
CA ALA A 43 31.30 29.05 18.82
C ALA A 43 32.54 28.18 19.05
N ALA A 44 33.06 28.16 20.28
CA ALA A 44 34.17 27.29 20.66
C ALA A 44 33.85 25.81 20.38
N SER A 45 34.87 25.02 20.04
CA SER A 45 34.78 23.61 19.65
C SER A 45 34.00 23.35 18.34
N THR A 46 34.03 24.34 17.44
CA THR A 46 33.50 24.22 16.06
C THR A 46 34.61 24.01 15.05
N LEU A 47 34.47 23.01 14.18
CA LEU A 47 35.28 22.77 12.99
C LEU A 47 34.79 23.63 11.81
N SER A 48 35.72 24.21 11.05
CA SER A 48 35.47 25.01 9.84
C SER A 48 36.69 24.97 8.90
N THR A 49 36.61 25.66 7.77
CA THR A 49 37.78 26.20 7.04
C THR A 49 37.81 27.74 7.02
N SER A 50 36.86 28.40 7.70
CA SER A 50 36.74 29.85 7.80
C SER A 50 37.08 30.33 9.22
N CYS A 51 38.37 30.48 9.51
CA CYS A 51 38.89 30.88 10.82
C CYS A 51 39.67 32.21 10.75
N ASP A 52 38.97 33.33 10.52
CA ASP A 52 39.49 34.71 10.62
C ASP A 52 40.83 34.97 9.89
N ASP A 53 41.00 34.42 8.68
CA ASP A 53 42.22 34.47 7.84
C ASP A 53 43.51 33.96 8.54
N ALA A 54 43.41 33.21 9.65
CA ALA A 54 44.55 32.74 10.43
C ALA A 54 45.20 31.45 9.86
N CYS A 55 44.42 30.65 9.12
CA CYS A 55 44.85 29.40 8.49
C CYS A 55 44.89 29.57 6.96
N SER A 56 45.50 28.62 6.24
CA SER A 56 45.57 28.64 4.78
C SER A 56 44.19 28.45 4.15
N GLN A 57 43.99 28.88 2.89
CA GLN A 57 42.72 28.69 2.21
C GLN A 57 42.37 27.19 2.11
N TYR A 58 41.14 26.83 2.46
CA TYR A 58 40.62 25.46 2.54
C TYR A 58 41.29 24.55 3.60
N GLU A 59 42.17 25.10 4.46
CA GLU A 59 42.79 24.35 5.55
C GLU A 59 41.79 24.15 6.70
N PRO A 60 41.53 22.91 7.17
CA PRO A 60 40.64 22.68 8.29
C PRO A 60 41.19 23.32 9.57
N CYS A 61 40.29 23.89 10.36
CA CYS A 61 40.63 24.67 11.54
C CYS A 61 39.55 24.60 12.64
N VAL A 62 39.96 24.71 13.90
CA VAL A 62 39.09 24.67 15.07
C VAL A 62 39.36 25.90 15.95
N MET A 63 38.28 26.58 16.35
CA MET A 63 38.35 27.74 17.23
C MET A 63 38.06 27.38 18.69
N TYR A 64 38.92 27.86 19.59
CA TYR A 64 38.81 27.78 21.04
C TYR A 64 38.72 29.19 21.64
N SER A 65 38.16 29.31 22.84
CA SER A 65 38.38 30.49 23.68
C SER A 65 39.88 30.68 23.98
N ALA A 66 40.36 31.92 24.05
CA ALA A 66 41.81 32.23 24.14
C ALA A 66 42.59 31.51 25.26
N SER A 67 41.93 31.08 26.34
CA SER A 67 42.54 30.33 27.47
C SER A 67 42.55 28.80 27.29
N SER A 68 42.04 28.28 26.18
CA SER A 68 41.53 26.89 26.07
C SER A 68 42.11 26.09 24.89
N CYS A 69 43.25 26.51 24.35
CA CYS A 69 44.02 25.70 23.40
C CYS A 69 44.39 24.33 24.03
N PRO A 70 44.20 23.19 23.34
CA PRO A 70 44.54 21.88 23.88
C PRO A 70 46.01 21.73 24.25
N SER A 71 46.29 20.97 25.32
CA SER A 71 47.65 20.74 25.80
C SER A 71 48.48 19.94 24.78
N GLY A 72 49.38 20.63 24.07
CA GLY A 72 50.21 20.06 23.00
C GLY A 72 49.87 20.57 21.59
N ALA A 73 48.74 21.25 21.41
CA ALA A 73 48.38 21.86 20.14
C ALA A 73 49.15 23.18 19.88
N LEU A 74 49.45 23.44 18.61
CA LEU A 74 49.97 24.72 18.13
C LEU A 74 48.81 25.64 17.73
N CYS A 75 48.29 26.42 18.68
CA CYS A 75 47.25 27.41 18.38
C CYS A 75 47.84 28.79 18.05
N ILE A 76 47.34 29.41 16.98
CA ILE A 76 47.50 30.82 16.68
C ILE A 76 46.55 31.61 17.60
N THR A 77 47.07 32.51 18.42
CA THR A 77 46.25 33.35 19.31
C THR A 77 45.94 34.69 18.66
N THR A 78 44.66 34.98 18.45
CA THR A 78 44.16 36.34 18.21
C THR A 78 43.90 37.01 19.57
N ASN A 79 43.38 38.25 19.58
CA ASN A 79 43.13 38.96 20.84
C ASN A 79 42.11 38.27 21.77
N GLU A 80 41.22 37.42 21.22
CA GLU A 80 40.07 36.87 21.95
C GLU A 80 39.83 35.36 21.69
N CYS A 81 40.49 34.77 20.68
CA CYS A 81 40.35 33.37 20.27
C CYS A 81 41.72 32.68 20.15
N ALA A 82 41.77 31.37 20.36
CA ALA A 82 42.89 30.53 19.99
C ALA A 82 42.44 29.61 18.83
N ILE A 83 43.17 29.60 17.73
CA ILE A 83 42.80 28.91 16.49
C ILE A 83 43.85 27.83 16.22
N GLN A 84 43.42 26.57 16.15
CA GLN A 84 44.28 25.48 15.69
C GLN A 84 44.00 25.24 14.21
N CYS A 85 45.03 25.39 13.39
CA CYS A 85 45.01 25.01 11.98
C CYS A 85 45.62 23.61 11.84
N PHE A 86 45.10 22.79 10.91
CA PHE A 86 45.51 21.39 10.77
C PHE A 86 46.24 21.15 9.44
N ASP A 87 47.35 21.88 9.22
CA ASP A 87 48.23 21.76 8.04
C ASP A 87 48.71 20.31 7.86
N LYS A 88 48.13 19.66 6.85
CA LYS A 88 48.42 18.31 6.40
C LYS A 88 48.48 18.33 4.88
N PRO A 89 49.59 17.92 4.24
CA PRO A 89 49.65 17.87 2.79
C PRO A 89 48.63 16.85 2.27
N LEU A 90 47.78 17.29 1.34
CA LEU A 90 46.80 16.44 0.67
C LEU A 90 47.53 15.34 -0.12
N ASN A 91 47.55 14.12 0.42
CA ASN A 91 48.03 12.92 -0.28
C ASN A 91 47.16 12.57 -1.50
N ASP A 92 45.91 13.06 -1.52
CA ASP A 92 44.97 13.01 -2.64
C ASP A 92 44.30 14.40 -2.78
N PRO A 93 44.44 15.11 -3.92
CA PRO A 93 43.81 16.41 -4.15
C PRO A 93 42.31 16.33 -4.51
N GLU A 94 41.75 15.13 -4.68
CA GLU A 94 40.32 14.90 -4.96
C GLU A 94 39.52 14.51 -3.70
N THR A 95 40.19 14.21 -2.57
CA THR A 95 39.56 13.83 -1.29
C THR A 95 39.94 14.76 -0.15
N PHE A 96 38.93 15.31 0.53
CA PHE A 96 39.10 15.96 1.84
C PHE A 96 38.83 14.94 2.95
N THR A 97 39.77 14.78 3.90
CA THR A 97 39.64 13.86 5.03
C THR A 97 39.90 14.56 6.36
N PHE A 98 38.97 14.43 7.31
CA PHE A 98 39.16 14.84 8.70
C PHE A 98 38.74 13.72 9.67
N LEU A 99 39.59 13.43 10.66
CA LEU A 99 39.37 12.44 11.71
C LEU A 99 38.95 13.12 13.02
N ILE A 100 37.90 12.63 13.66
CA ILE A 100 37.44 13.10 14.97
C ILE A 100 37.79 12.04 16.01
N GLU A 101 38.98 12.11 16.59
CA GLU A 101 39.49 11.10 17.55
C GLU A 101 38.52 10.96 18.74
N PHE A 102 38.33 9.74 19.24
CA PHE A 102 37.40 9.51 20.34
C PHE A 102 37.86 10.20 21.63
N GLY A 103 37.06 11.16 22.12
CA GLY A 103 37.27 11.84 23.39
C GLY A 103 36.54 11.15 24.56
N SER A 104 36.24 11.93 25.60
CA SER A 104 35.49 11.51 26.79
C SER A 104 34.01 11.15 26.55
N TYR A 105 33.53 11.23 25.30
CA TYR A 105 32.18 10.83 24.95
C TYR A 105 32.03 9.30 24.85
N GLU A 106 30.94 8.82 25.46
CA GLU A 106 30.52 7.42 25.43
C GLU A 106 29.04 7.35 25.04
N SER A 107 28.70 6.56 24.01
CA SER A 107 27.33 6.42 23.55
C SER A 107 26.48 5.50 24.45
N SER A 108 25.15 5.56 24.34
CA SER A 108 24.28 4.62 25.04
C SER A 108 24.56 3.15 24.65
N ARG A 109 24.81 2.92 23.35
CA ARG A 109 25.16 1.59 22.80
C ARG A 109 26.55 1.12 23.23
N GLU A 110 27.47 2.06 23.46
CA GLU A 110 28.80 1.76 24.00
C GLU A 110 28.69 1.29 25.44
N LYS A 111 27.83 1.92 26.26
CA LYS A 111 27.57 1.53 27.66
C LYS A 111 26.89 0.17 27.77
N GLU A 112 25.85 -0.07 26.98
CA GLU A 112 25.20 -1.38 26.85
C GLU A 112 26.22 -2.49 26.49
N ARG A 113 27.19 -2.18 25.61
CA ARG A 113 28.25 -3.11 25.21
C ARG A 113 29.32 -3.28 26.29
N ALA A 114 29.74 -2.21 26.97
CA ALA A 114 30.71 -2.24 28.06
C ALA A 114 30.20 -3.06 29.26
N GLU A 115 28.94 -2.87 29.69
CA GLU A 115 28.33 -3.64 30.79
C GLU A 115 28.29 -5.16 30.52
N SER A 116 28.34 -5.57 29.24
CA SER A 116 28.40 -7.00 28.86
C SER A 116 29.82 -7.53 28.61
N SER A 117 30.77 -6.70 28.13
CA SER A 117 32.11 -7.17 27.76
C SER A 117 33.19 -6.06 27.64
N GLU A 118 33.26 -5.14 28.60
CA GLU A 118 34.22 -4.01 28.69
C GLU A 118 35.64 -4.34 28.18
N SER A 119 36.25 -5.43 28.66
CA SER A 119 37.62 -5.80 28.31
C SER A 119 37.82 -6.24 26.85
N SER A 120 36.76 -6.68 26.16
CA SER A 120 36.84 -7.01 24.72
C SER A 120 36.61 -5.78 23.84
N LEU A 121 35.76 -4.85 24.29
CA LEU A 121 35.54 -3.57 23.61
C LEU A 121 36.82 -2.73 23.61
N GLN A 122 37.50 -2.61 24.75
CA GLN A 122 38.75 -1.87 24.85
C GLN A 122 39.84 -2.45 23.94
N GLN A 123 39.99 -3.78 23.90
CA GLN A 123 40.93 -4.45 22.99
C GLN A 123 40.58 -4.28 21.50
N GLN A 124 39.29 -4.18 21.17
CA GLN A 124 38.85 -3.89 19.79
C GLN A 124 39.20 -2.44 19.38
N VAL A 125 39.11 -1.48 20.30
CA VAL A 125 39.48 -0.08 20.04
C VAL A 125 41.00 0.11 19.98
N GLU A 126 41.76 -0.53 20.87
CA GLU A 126 43.24 -0.52 20.87
C GLU A 126 43.85 -1.24 19.66
N ALA A 127 43.07 -2.02 18.91
CA ALA A 127 43.48 -2.68 17.67
C ALA A 127 43.16 -1.86 16.39
N ILE A 128 42.52 -0.68 16.51
CA ILE A 128 42.30 0.22 15.38
C ILE A 128 43.65 0.83 14.95
N PRO A 129 44.00 0.83 13.65
CA PRO A 129 45.17 1.54 13.15
C PRO A 129 45.13 3.04 13.48
N ASP A 130 46.30 3.62 13.68
CA ASP A 130 46.45 5.06 13.83
C ASP A 130 46.91 5.71 12.52
N GLU A 131 45.98 6.42 11.88
CA GLU A 131 46.19 7.20 10.65
C GLU A 131 46.17 8.72 10.95
N THR A 132 46.18 9.13 12.23
CA THR A 132 46.19 10.56 12.63
C THR A 132 47.47 11.28 12.21
N ASP A 133 48.58 10.57 12.01
CA ASP A 133 49.80 11.10 11.38
C ASP A 133 49.59 11.42 9.88
N THR A 134 48.71 10.68 9.19
CA THR A 134 48.48 10.81 7.73
C THR A 134 47.43 11.86 7.38
N TYR A 135 46.37 11.99 8.17
CA TYR A 135 45.25 12.90 7.91
C TYR A 135 45.17 14.06 8.91
N ALA A 136 44.30 15.03 8.67
CA ALA A 136 43.92 16.02 9.67
C ALA A 136 43.07 15.33 10.74
N ALA A 137 43.39 15.54 12.02
CA ALA A 137 42.76 14.85 13.14
C ALA A 137 42.61 15.77 14.34
N GLY A 138 41.53 15.62 15.10
CA GLY A 138 41.37 16.28 16.40
C GLY A 138 40.33 15.61 17.31
N SER A 139 40.64 15.57 18.61
CA SER A 139 39.78 15.00 19.66
C SER A 139 38.34 15.52 19.66
N ASN A 140 37.38 14.62 19.88
CA ASN A 140 35.97 14.93 20.02
C ASN A 140 35.63 15.82 21.25
N ASP A 141 36.50 15.85 22.27
CA ASP A 141 36.37 16.82 23.38
C ASP A 141 36.65 18.26 22.93
N ALA A 142 37.40 18.41 21.83
CA ALA A 142 37.71 19.66 21.16
C ALA A 142 36.84 19.93 19.92
N VAL A 143 36.31 18.90 19.27
CA VAL A 143 35.51 18.99 18.04
C VAL A 143 34.14 18.35 18.26
N SER A 144 33.15 19.18 18.60
CA SER A 144 31.77 18.76 18.90
C SER A 144 30.71 19.39 17.99
N ASN A 145 31.08 20.42 17.23
CA ASN A 145 30.20 21.12 16.28
C ASN A 145 30.92 21.30 14.94
N ILE A 146 30.18 21.29 13.83
CA ILE A 146 30.73 21.40 12.48
C ILE A 146 29.96 22.49 11.74
N SER A 147 30.69 23.45 11.18
CA SER A 147 30.17 24.56 10.39
C SER A 147 30.48 24.40 8.90
N THR A 148 30.23 25.43 8.10
CA THR A 148 30.60 25.46 6.68
C THR A 148 32.09 25.14 6.49
N ILE A 149 32.36 24.18 5.62
CA ILE A 149 33.68 23.78 5.14
C ILE A 149 33.73 24.15 3.65
N GLU A 150 34.44 25.22 3.33
CA GLU A 150 34.81 25.53 1.96
C GLU A 150 35.92 24.57 1.50
N LEU A 151 35.71 23.89 0.38
CA LEU A 151 36.60 22.87 -0.18
C LEU A 151 37.31 23.36 -1.45
N GLN A 152 38.47 22.78 -1.75
CA GLN A 152 39.15 23.04 -3.03
C GLN A 152 38.27 22.57 -4.21
N PRO A 153 38.21 23.30 -5.34
CA PRO A 153 37.37 22.92 -6.49
C PRO A 153 37.66 21.55 -7.12
N THR A 154 38.80 20.92 -6.81
CA THR A 154 39.16 19.55 -7.23
C THR A 154 38.52 18.46 -6.37
N VAL A 155 38.03 18.78 -5.17
CA VAL A 155 37.49 17.79 -4.23
C VAL A 155 36.16 17.24 -4.73
N THR A 156 36.10 15.93 -4.93
CA THR A 156 34.90 15.18 -5.29
C THR A 156 34.43 14.26 -4.15
N SER A 157 35.29 14.03 -3.17
CA SER A 157 35.08 13.12 -2.04
C SER A 157 35.29 13.85 -0.71
N PHE A 158 34.30 13.78 0.19
CA PHE A 158 34.37 14.36 1.54
C PHE A 158 34.27 13.24 2.58
N VAL A 159 35.28 13.13 3.44
CA VAL A 159 35.43 12.06 4.43
C VAL A 159 35.56 12.67 5.82
N LEU A 160 34.58 12.39 6.68
CA LEU A 160 34.55 12.80 8.08
C LEU A 160 34.29 11.57 8.94
N VAL A 161 35.28 11.13 9.71
CA VAL A 161 35.22 9.83 10.40
C VAL A 161 35.61 9.97 11.87
N GLY A 162 34.82 9.40 12.78
CA GLY A 162 35.16 9.29 14.19
C GLY A 162 36.23 8.22 14.45
N GLY A 163 37.19 8.49 15.33
CA GLY A 163 38.32 7.61 15.65
C GLY A 163 39.60 7.98 14.90
N SER A 164 40.54 7.03 14.85
CA SER A 164 41.92 7.23 14.35
C SER A 164 42.16 6.72 12.91
N SER A 165 41.18 6.10 12.26
CA SER A 165 41.31 5.53 10.92
C SER A 165 40.05 5.74 10.07
N VAL A 166 40.22 5.92 8.75
CA VAL A 166 39.11 6.06 7.80
C VAL A 166 38.43 4.74 7.46
N ASN A 167 39.14 3.62 7.57
CA ASN A 167 38.67 2.29 7.14
C ASN A 167 38.30 1.35 8.30
N SER A 168 38.76 1.64 9.52
CA SER A 168 38.61 0.74 10.68
C SER A 168 37.59 1.29 11.69
N SER A 169 36.66 0.44 12.14
CA SER A 169 35.55 0.85 13.00
C SER A 169 35.05 -0.26 13.92
N VAL A 170 34.75 0.12 15.17
CA VAL A 170 34.21 -0.75 16.21
C VAL A 170 32.76 -0.33 16.49
N LYS A 171 31.81 -1.20 16.15
CA LYS A 171 30.37 -0.98 16.36
C LYS A 171 30.08 -0.56 17.80
N SER A 172 29.22 0.44 17.96
CA SER A 172 28.92 1.20 19.20
C SER A 172 29.83 2.40 19.50
N LYS A 173 31.13 2.38 19.12
CA LYS A 173 32.06 3.46 19.45
C LYS A 173 32.00 4.56 18.39
N VAL A 174 31.63 5.77 18.80
CA VAL A 174 31.39 6.91 17.90
C VAL A 174 31.86 8.24 18.51
N ALA A 175 32.15 9.22 17.66
CA ALA A 175 32.36 10.62 18.05
C ALA A 175 31.03 11.39 18.00
N LYS A 176 30.77 12.25 18.99
CA LYS A 176 29.55 13.05 19.06
C LYS A 176 29.69 14.35 18.28
N VAL A 177 28.80 14.58 17.32
CA VAL A 177 28.81 15.79 16.49
C VAL A 177 27.44 16.47 16.43
N ALA A 178 27.45 17.78 16.24
CA ALA A 178 26.33 18.58 15.80
C ALA A 178 26.70 19.31 14.50
N PHE A 179 25.71 19.59 13.66
CA PHE A 179 25.89 20.37 12.43
C PHE A 179 25.28 21.77 12.58
N ALA A 180 25.90 22.76 11.95
CA ALA A 180 25.32 24.08 11.73
C ALA A 180 24.19 24.04 10.67
N SER A 181 23.75 25.20 10.20
CA SER A 181 22.74 25.31 9.13
C SER A 181 23.24 24.88 7.75
N ASP A 182 24.56 24.77 7.56
CA ASP A 182 25.26 24.25 6.38
C ASP A 182 26.60 23.64 6.82
N VAL A 183 27.11 22.71 6.02
CA VAL A 183 28.48 22.15 6.14
C VAL A 183 29.13 22.13 4.75
N ILE A 184 28.55 21.42 3.79
CA ILE A 184 29.03 21.32 2.39
C ILE A 184 27.89 21.33 1.36
N SER A 185 26.68 21.80 1.68
CA SER A 185 25.52 21.72 0.77
C SER A 185 25.70 22.53 -0.53
N THR A 186 26.54 23.55 -0.48
CA THR A 186 26.94 24.40 -1.62
C THR A 186 28.01 23.77 -2.51
N GLN A 187 28.68 22.70 -2.08
CA GLN A 187 29.85 22.10 -2.75
C GLN A 187 29.43 21.11 -3.84
N SER A 188 28.91 21.62 -4.96
CA SER A 188 28.33 20.81 -6.05
C SER A 188 29.27 19.80 -6.72
N ASN A 189 30.59 19.94 -6.55
CA ASN A 189 31.58 19.02 -7.10
C ASN A 189 31.71 17.75 -6.25
N VAL A 190 31.32 17.79 -4.97
CA VAL A 190 31.30 16.62 -4.10
C VAL A 190 30.16 15.70 -4.51
N THR A 191 30.53 14.44 -4.77
CA THR A 191 29.61 13.36 -5.17
C THR A 191 29.74 12.13 -4.28
N ASN A 192 30.81 12.01 -3.48
CA ASN A 192 31.01 10.99 -2.46
C ASN A 192 31.09 11.63 -1.07
N VAL A 193 30.28 11.17 -0.12
CA VAL A 193 30.34 11.57 1.29
C VAL A 193 30.44 10.35 2.18
N VAL A 194 31.41 10.37 3.11
CA VAL A 194 31.59 9.38 4.16
C VAL A 194 31.47 10.09 5.51
N MET A 195 30.52 9.66 6.34
CA MET A 195 30.23 10.23 7.66
C MET A 195 30.11 9.09 8.69
N ASN A 196 31.24 8.44 8.98
CA ASN A 196 31.27 7.16 9.70
C ASN A 196 31.75 7.29 11.14
N ASN A 197 31.31 6.39 12.01
CA ASN A 197 31.62 6.43 13.45
C ASN A 197 31.16 7.75 14.13
N LEU A 198 30.06 8.36 13.67
CA LEU A 198 29.50 9.63 14.20
C LEU A 198 28.14 9.39 14.87
N ASP A 199 27.87 10.00 16.03
CA ASP A 199 26.56 9.88 16.68
C ASP A 199 25.46 10.63 15.91
N LEU A 200 24.76 9.90 15.03
CA LEU A 200 23.56 10.36 14.32
C LEU A 200 22.29 9.75 14.93
N SER A 201 22.33 9.21 16.15
CA SER A 201 21.15 8.58 16.79
C SER A 201 20.00 9.57 17.04
N THR A 202 20.29 10.87 17.13
CA THR A 202 19.26 11.88 17.44
C THR A 202 18.49 12.30 16.17
N PRO A 203 17.14 12.32 16.20
CA PRO A 203 16.34 12.76 15.06
C PRO A 203 16.64 14.19 14.61
N ALA A 204 17.13 15.06 15.51
CA ALA A 204 17.51 16.43 15.17
C ALA A 204 18.74 16.46 14.25
N THR A 205 19.79 15.70 14.57
CA THR A 205 20.99 15.58 13.73
C THR A 205 20.66 14.99 12.36
N LEU A 206 19.82 13.94 12.33
CA LEU A 206 19.39 13.30 11.07
C LEU A 206 18.59 14.25 10.16
N GLN A 207 17.68 15.05 10.74
CA GLN A 207 16.89 16.02 9.97
C GLN A 207 17.72 17.14 9.34
N GLN A 208 18.97 17.35 9.79
CA GLN A 208 19.90 18.30 9.16
C GLN A 208 20.60 17.75 7.91
N LEU A 209 20.73 16.42 7.74
CA LEU A 209 21.54 15.85 6.64
C LEU A 209 21.18 16.39 5.24
N PRO A 210 19.90 16.52 4.83
CA PRO A 210 19.56 17.06 3.51
C PRO A 210 19.77 18.59 3.36
N ALA A 211 20.09 19.30 4.44
CA ALA A 211 20.39 20.73 4.45
C ALA A 211 21.90 21.02 4.52
N VAL A 212 22.72 20.07 4.97
CA VAL A 212 24.18 20.23 5.14
C VAL A 212 25.01 19.46 4.11
N LEU A 213 24.39 18.55 3.34
CA LEU A 213 25.02 17.78 2.27
C LEU A 213 24.56 18.25 0.87
N PRO A 214 25.39 18.11 -0.18
CA PRO A 214 25.05 18.58 -1.52
C PRO A 214 24.03 17.65 -2.21
N THR A 215 23.13 18.22 -3.02
CA THR A 215 22.10 17.44 -3.74
C THR A 215 22.63 16.67 -4.96
N SER A 216 23.89 16.91 -5.36
CA SER A 216 24.64 16.19 -6.40
C SER A 216 25.14 14.81 -5.96
N LEU A 217 24.89 14.42 -4.70
CA LEU A 217 25.44 13.21 -4.08
C LEU A 217 25.09 11.93 -4.84
N GLN A 218 26.12 11.13 -5.13
CA GLN A 218 26.01 9.82 -5.79
C GLN A 218 26.36 8.67 -4.85
N LYS A 219 27.18 8.91 -3.83
CA LYS A 219 27.56 7.92 -2.82
C LYS A 219 27.48 8.50 -1.41
N LEU A 220 26.87 7.77 -0.49
CA LEU A 220 26.76 8.11 0.92
C LEU A 220 27.09 6.89 1.79
N SER A 221 28.01 7.06 2.73
CA SER A 221 28.31 6.08 3.79
C SER A 221 28.01 6.72 5.15
N LEU A 222 27.18 6.03 5.95
CA LEU A 222 26.81 6.38 7.34
C LEU A 222 27.09 5.16 8.26
N ALA A 223 28.21 4.47 8.03
CA ALA A 223 28.53 3.24 8.75
C ALA A 223 28.86 3.52 10.23
N ASN A 224 28.34 2.68 11.14
CA ASN A 224 28.45 2.83 12.60
C ASN A 224 28.01 4.23 13.07
N THR A 225 26.81 4.68 12.69
CA THR A 225 26.25 5.99 13.11
C THR A 225 25.11 5.89 14.11
N LEU A 226 24.97 4.72 14.73
CA LEU A 226 23.96 4.36 15.74
C LEU A 226 22.50 4.39 15.25
N LEU A 227 22.25 4.27 13.94
CA LEU A 227 20.91 4.29 13.38
C LEU A 227 20.10 3.05 13.79
N SER A 228 18.90 3.24 14.30
CA SER A 228 17.96 2.16 14.68
C SER A 228 16.84 1.93 13.67
N ALA A 229 16.77 2.74 12.61
CA ALA A 229 15.79 2.67 11.54
C ALA A 229 16.38 3.21 10.23
N PHE A 230 15.82 2.80 9.09
CA PHE A 230 16.27 3.29 7.78
C PHE A 230 16.08 4.82 7.67
N PRO A 231 17.13 5.59 7.31
CA PRO A 231 17.06 7.06 7.28
C PRO A 231 16.32 7.56 6.03
N THR A 232 14.98 7.52 6.04
CA THR A 232 14.11 7.87 4.88
C THR A 232 14.41 9.22 4.23
N LEU A 233 15.03 10.16 4.95
CA LEU A 233 15.52 11.45 4.47
C LEU A 233 16.53 11.35 3.32
N VAL A 234 17.23 10.21 3.14
CA VAL A 234 18.14 10.02 1.98
C VAL A 234 17.39 10.03 0.63
N ALA A 235 16.06 9.89 0.65
CA ALA A 235 15.19 10.12 -0.51
C ALA A 235 15.36 11.50 -1.17
N ASN A 236 15.85 12.51 -0.42
CA ASN A 236 16.12 13.84 -0.95
C ASN A 236 17.32 13.87 -1.91
N PHE A 237 18.22 12.89 -1.85
CA PHE A 237 19.38 12.78 -2.73
C PHE A 237 19.03 11.99 -3.99
N THR A 238 18.29 12.60 -4.92
CA THR A 238 17.74 11.93 -6.12
C THR A 238 18.78 11.36 -7.11
N SER A 239 20.06 11.64 -6.89
CA SER A 239 21.21 11.15 -7.69
C SER A 239 21.96 9.99 -7.01
N LEU A 240 21.56 9.60 -5.79
CA LEU A 240 22.25 8.64 -4.93
C LEU A 240 22.17 7.22 -5.52
N GLN A 241 23.33 6.64 -5.80
CA GLN A 241 23.51 5.32 -6.40
C GLN A 241 24.12 4.30 -5.42
N ASN A 242 24.98 4.74 -4.51
CA ASN A 242 25.55 3.90 -3.45
C ASN A 242 25.10 4.41 -2.09
N LEU A 243 24.54 3.53 -1.26
CA LEU A 243 24.21 3.81 0.13
C LEU A 243 24.75 2.69 1.03
N ASP A 244 25.62 3.07 1.96
CA ASP A 244 26.20 2.22 2.99
C ASP A 244 25.66 2.63 4.36
N LEU A 245 25.06 1.65 5.06
CA LEU A 245 24.47 1.77 6.39
C LEU A 245 25.02 0.67 7.32
N ASP A 246 26.24 0.20 7.08
CA ASP A 246 26.86 -0.91 7.81
C ASP A 246 27.08 -0.59 9.32
N LYS A 247 27.21 -1.63 10.15
CA LYS A 247 27.51 -1.53 11.59
C LYS A 247 26.48 -0.71 12.40
N ASN A 248 25.24 -0.62 11.93
CA ASN A 248 24.15 0.09 12.60
C ASN A 248 23.22 -0.91 13.34
N TYR A 249 22.03 -0.48 13.75
CA TYR A 249 21.05 -1.23 14.54
C TYR A 249 19.67 -1.24 13.87
N ILE A 250 19.64 -1.21 12.53
CA ILE A 250 18.40 -1.17 11.77
C ILE A 250 17.76 -2.57 11.82
N THR A 251 16.51 -2.66 12.30
CA THR A 251 15.83 -3.96 12.57
C THR A 251 14.92 -4.44 11.44
N GLU A 252 14.41 -3.51 10.62
CA GLU A 252 13.60 -3.78 9.44
C GLU A 252 13.75 -2.68 8.37
N ILE A 253 13.45 -3.05 7.12
CA ILE A 253 13.34 -2.09 6.00
C ILE A 253 11.98 -2.28 5.31
N ALA A 254 11.04 -1.40 5.65
CA ALA A 254 9.73 -1.29 4.98
C ALA A 254 9.83 -0.54 3.63
N ALA A 255 8.74 -0.52 2.84
CA ALA A 255 8.75 -0.02 1.47
C ALA A 255 9.08 1.50 1.34
N THR A 256 10.26 1.82 0.82
CA THR A 256 10.76 3.19 0.63
C THR A 256 10.47 3.74 -0.78
N ALA A 257 9.41 4.53 -0.93
CA ALA A 257 8.83 4.93 -2.22
C ALA A 257 9.62 5.96 -3.08
N ALA A 258 10.94 6.12 -2.90
CA ALA A 258 11.70 7.23 -3.49
C ALA A 258 13.11 6.91 -4.03
N LEU A 259 13.70 5.73 -3.73
CA LEU A 259 15.12 5.45 -3.97
C LEU A 259 15.39 4.64 -5.24
N ASN A 260 14.72 5.01 -6.34
CA ASN A 260 14.87 4.35 -7.64
C ASN A 260 16.28 4.52 -8.26
N SER A 261 17.09 5.44 -7.75
CA SER A 261 18.46 5.70 -8.21
C SER A 261 19.50 4.72 -7.63
N LEU A 262 19.17 3.98 -6.57
CA LEU A 262 20.13 3.08 -5.91
C LEU A 262 20.49 1.88 -6.78
N ILE A 263 21.80 1.61 -6.85
CA ILE A 263 22.48 0.53 -7.57
C ILE A 263 23.22 -0.37 -6.58
N HIS A 264 23.77 0.22 -5.51
CA HIS A 264 24.53 -0.48 -4.47
C HIS A 264 23.96 -0.12 -3.08
N LEU A 265 23.66 -1.14 -2.28
CA LEU A 265 23.07 -0.97 -0.95
C LEU A 265 23.70 -1.95 0.06
N SER A 266 24.17 -1.45 1.19
CA SER A 266 24.87 -2.23 2.22
C SER A 266 24.26 -2.04 3.60
N PHE A 267 24.05 -3.15 4.30
CA PHE A 267 23.60 -3.21 5.71
C PHE A 267 24.39 -4.26 6.51
N GLN A 268 25.67 -4.50 6.21
CA GLN A 268 26.47 -5.47 6.97
C GLN A 268 26.47 -5.12 8.48
N ASP A 269 26.46 -6.13 9.36
CA ASP A 269 26.48 -5.94 10.82
C ASP A 269 25.34 -5.01 11.29
N ASN A 270 24.10 -5.40 11.01
CA ASN A 270 22.87 -4.73 11.48
C ASN A 270 21.96 -5.72 12.22
N ASP A 271 20.84 -5.22 12.74
CA ASP A 271 19.89 -6.02 13.52
C ASP A 271 18.73 -6.54 12.63
N LEU A 272 18.89 -6.58 11.30
CA LEU A 272 17.78 -6.81 10.36
C LEU A 272 17.22 -8.23 10.49
N SER A 273 15.89 -8.29 10.64
CA SER A 273 15.12 -9.55 10.59
C SER A 273 14.11 -9.58 9.44
N SER A 274 13.80 -8.45 8.80
CA SER A 274 13.03 -8.43 7.56
C SER A 274 13.41 -7.30 6.60
N PHE A 275 13.46 -7.64 5.32
CA PHE A 275 13.67 -6.75 4.19
C PHE A 275 12.39 -6.81 3.35
N ARG A 276 11.76 -5.65 3.08
CA ARG A 276 10.49 -5.55 2.33
C ARG A 276 10.48 -4.39 1.32
N ALA A 277 11.59 -3.68 1.17
CA ALA A 277 11.74 -2.65 0.15
C ALA A 277 12.00 -3.25 -1.24
N VAL A 278 11.80 -2.41 -2.26
CA VAL A 278 12.01 -2.73 -3.67
C VAL A 278 12.81 -1.60 -4.30
N PHE A 279 13.97 -1.93 -4.84
CA PHE A 279 14.95 -0.99 -5.42
C PHE A 279 15.17 -1.38 -6.89
N PRO A 280 14.40 -0.81 -7.86
CA PRO A 280 14.29 -1.39 -9.21
C PRO A 280 15.58 -1.53 -10.02
N ASN A 281 16.62 -0.74 -9.69
CA ASN A 281 17.91 -0.72 -10.38
C ASN A 281 19.05 -1.30 -9.52
N LEU A 282 18.74 -1.97 -8.41
CA LEU A 282 19.73 -2.53 -7.48
C LEU A 282 20.51 -3.67 -8.14
N VAL A 283 21.84 -3.58 -8.10
CA VAL A 283 22.79 -4.55 -8.67
C VAL A 283 23.54 -5.30 -7.59
N THR A 284 23.86 -4.64 -6.46
CA THR A 284 24.55 -5.29 -5.32
C THR A 284 23.82 -5.02 -4.00
N LEU A 285 23.57 -6.08 -3.24
CA LEU A 285 22.93 -6.03 -1.93
C LEU A 285 23.74 -6.82 -0.89
N ASP A 286 24.22 -6.13 0.15
CA ASP A 286 24.89 -6.74 1.29
C ASP A 286 23.97 -6.76 2.51
N LEU A 287 23.64 -7.96 3.01
CA LEU A 287 22.86 -8.23 4.21
C LEU A 287 23.63 -9.13 5.18
N SER A 288 24.97 -9.19 5.07
CA SER A 288 25.82 -10.05 5.90
C SER A 288 25.74 -9.69 7.37
N ASP A 289 25.99 -10.64 8.27
CA ASP A 289 26.03 -10.44 9.72
C ASP A 289 24.76 -9.77 10.30
N ASN A 290 23.59 -10.28 9.90
CA ASN A 290 22.26 -9.83 10.35
C ASN A 290 21.48 -10.98 11.03
N ASN A 291 20.18 -10.79 11.26
CA ASN A 291 19.30 -11.73 11.96
C ASN A 291 18.20 -12.32 11.05
N PHE A 292 18.50 -12.56 9.76
CA PHE A 292 17.59 -13.22 8.83
C PHE A 292 17.53 -14.73 9.08
N THR A 293 16.31 -15.27 9.21
CA THR A 293 16.07 -16.73 9.28
C THR A 293 16.01 -17.39 7.91
N ASP A 294 15.65 -16.64 6.87
CA ASP A 294 15.40 -17.15 5.51
C ASP A 294 15.66 -16.02 4.50
N ILE A 295 15.92 -16.35 3.23
CA ILE A 295 16.12 -15.34 2.17
C ILE A 295 14.77 -14.62 1.90
N PRO A 296 14.65 -13.29 2.14
CA PRO A 296 13.37 -12.59 2.02
C PRO A 296 12.77 -12.67 0.62
N ALA A 297 11.45 -12.91 0.55
CA ALA A 297 10.71 -13.06 -0.70
C ALA A 297 10.83 -11.86 -1.65
N SER A 298 11.10 -10.65 -1.13
CA SER A 298 11.32 -9.43 -1.91
C SER A 298 12.67 -9.39 -2.62
N ILE A 299 13.64 -10.26 -2.33
CA ILE A 299 14.93 -10.29 -3.05
C ILE A 299 14.71 -10.83 -4.48
N PHE A 300 13.90 -11.89 -4.62
CA PHE A 300 13.60 -12.56 -5.90
C PHE A 300 12.77 -11.74 -6.92
N ILE A 301 12.46 -10.46 -6.62
CA ILE A 301 11.81 -9.52 -7.55
C ILE A 301 12.75 -8.38 -8.00
N HIS A 302 14.05 -8.49 -7.72
CA HIS A 302 15.06 -7.54 -8.16
C HIS A 302 15.77 -8.06 -9.44
N ASP A 303 15.10 -7.94 -10.59
CA ASP A 303 15.57 -8.42 -11.90
C ASP A 303 16.96 -7.90 -12.33
N SER A 304 17.46 -6.83 -11.68
CA SER A 304 18.78 -6.23 -11.94
C SER A 304 19.89 -6.73 -11.02
N LEU A 305 19.56 -7.51 -9.98
CA LEU A 305 20.49 -7.94 -8.93
C LEU A 305 21.51 -8.94 -9.48
N LYS A 306 22.77 -8.79 -9.06
CA LYS A 306 23.89 -9.64 -9.49
C LYS A 306 24.75 -10.11 -8.33
N GLU A 307 24.90 -9.28 -7.31
CA GLU A 307 25.66 -9.61 -6.11
C GLU A 307 24.72 -9.58 -4.91
N LEU A 308 24.56 -10.73 -4.26
CA LEU A 308 23.83 -10.88 -3.00
C LEU A 308 24.78 -11.50 -1.98
N LYS A 309 24.93 -10.86 -0.84
CA LYS A 309 25.66 -11.41 0.31
C LYS A 309 24.75 -11.52 1.53
N MET A 310 24.79 -12.67 2.19
CA MET A 310 23.96 -12.99 3.35
C MET A 310 24.69 -13.84 4.40
N LYS A 311 26.01 -14.03 4.31
CA LYS A 311 26.77 -14.83 5.30
C LYS A 311 26.65 -14.25 6.72
N GLY A 312 26.79 -15.10 7.74
CA GLY A 312 26.66 -14.69 9.14
C GLY A 312 25.22 -14.59 9.67
N ASN A 313 24.21 -14.82 8.82
CA ASN A 313 22.80 -14.87 9.23
C ASN A 313 22.39 -16.25 9.80
N PRO A 314 21.45 -16.32 10.75
CA PRO A 314 20.97 -17.57 11.36
C PRO A 314 19.95 -18.32 10.46
N LEU A 315 20.35 -18.67 9.24
CA LEU A 315 19.46 -19.22 8.22
C LEU A 315 18.92 -20.62 8.61
N THR A 316 17.64 -20.89 8.34
CA THR A 316 16.97 -22.10 8.84
C THR A 316 17.19 -23.31 7.93
N SER A 317 16.84 -23.22 6.64
CA SER A 317 16.92 -24.36 5.73
C SER A 317 17.10 -23.95 4.25
N PRO A 318 17.89 -24.70 3.45
CA PRO A 318 18.15 -24.38 2.05
C PRO A 318 17.09 -25.00 1.11
N TRP A 319 15.81 -24.76 1.39
CA TRP A 319 14.67 -25.21 0.59
C TRP A 319 14.11 -24.06 -0.25
N PHE A 320 13.98 -24.28 -1.56
CA PHE A 320 13.56 -23.25 -2.51
C PHE A 320 12.61 -23.82 -3.58
N THR A 321 11.87 -22.95 -4.26
CA THR A 321 11.21 -23.31 -5.53
C THR A 321 12.23 -23.38 -6.67
N GLN A 322 11.85 -24.02 -7.79
CA GLN A 322 12.68 -24.02 -9.00
C GLN A 322 13.02 -22.60 -9.47
N ASP A 323 12.06 -21.68 -9.44
CA ASP A 323 12.27 -20.29 -9.89
C ASP A 323 13.25 -19.54 -8.96
N GLN A 324 13.12 -19.72 -7.65
CA GLN A 324 14.03 -19.14 -6.65
C GLN A 324 15.46 -19.68 -6.79
N ALA A 325 15.61 -20.99 -6.96
CA ALA A 325 16.91 -21.62 -7.18
C ALA A 325 17.55 -21.20 -8.51
N THR A 326 16.72 -20.95 -9.53
CA THR A 326 17.17 -20.43 -10.84
C THR A 326 17.68 -18.99 -10.68
N PHE A 327 16.91 -18.09 -10.05
CA PHE A 327 17.33 -16.71 -9.74
C PHE A 327 18.69 -16.67 -9.01
N LEU A 328 18.85 -17.46 -7.94
CA LEU A 328 20.11 -17.52 -7.17
C LEU A 328 21.30 -18.09 -7.98
N SER A 329 21.04 -18.80 -9.08
CA SER A 329 22.06 -19.30 -10.01
C SER A 329 22.45 -18.31 -11.12
N GLU A 330 21.64 -17.28 -11.36
CA GLU A 330 21.91 -16.22 -12.35
C GLU A 330 22.71 -15.04 -11.77
N LEU A 331 22.81 -14.95 -10.43
CA LEU A 331 23.69 -14.02 -9.73
C LEU A 331 25.17 -14.23 -10.15
N THR A 332 25.96 -13.15 -10.21
CA THR A 332 27.42 -13.22 -10.39
C THR A 332 28.18 -13.40 -9.09
N THR A 333 27.54 -13.15 -7.93
CA THR A 333 28.10 -13.41 -6.61
C THR A 333 26.98 -13.76 -5.64
N PHE A 334 27.12 -14.93 -5.01
CA PHE A 334 26.28 -15.44 -3.95
C PHE A 334 27.21 -16.16 -2.96
N ASP A 335 27.21 -15.74 -1.70
CA ASP A 335 28.25 -16.06 -0.71
C ASP A 335 27.93 -17.23 0.22
N LEU A 336 26.69 -17.71 0.20
CA LEU A 336 26.20 -18.77 1.07
C LEU A 336 26.73 -20.15 0.68
N GLU A 337 27.04 -20.93 1.70
CA GLU A 337 27.41 -22.35 1.64
C GLU A 337 26.56 -23.17 2.62
N ASN A 338 26.55 -24.50 2.50
CA ASN A 338 25.67 -25.34 3.32
C ASN A 338 25.92 -25.27 4.84
N SER A 339 27.08 -24.76 5.28
CA SER A 339 27.39 -24.50 6.69
C SER A 339 26.78 -23.22 7.27
N ASP A 340 26.23 -22.34 6.43
CA ASP A 340 25.51 -21.14 6.89
C ASP A 340 24.04 -21.43 7.28
N PHE A 341 23.58 -22.67 7.06
CA PHE A 341 22.21 -23.11 7.38
C PHE A 341 22.20 -24.03 8.61
N THR A 342 21.24 -23.80 9.51
CA THR A 342 21.12 -24.55 10.77
C THR A 342 20.56 -25.97 10.61
N ASN A 343 19.78 -26.24 9.56
CA ASN A 343 19.25 -27.58 9.25
C ASN A 343 19.90 -28.16 7.98
N ALA A 344 20.34 -29.41 8.07
CA ALA A 344 20.95 -30.15 6.96
C ALA A 344 19.91 -30.68 5.95
N ILE A 345 20.38 -31.07 4.77
CA ILE A 345 19.55 -31.57 3.65
C ILE A 345 19.32 -33.08 3.81
N ASP A 346 18.73 -33.48 4.94
CA ASP A 346 18.61 -34.89 5.34
C ASP A 346 17.44 -35.64 4.66
N SER A 347 16.50 -34.90 4.06
CA SER A 347 15.25 -35.43 3.49
C SER A 347 15.05 -35.15 2.00
N CYS A 348 16.04 -34.59 1.31
CA CYS A 348 15.96 -34.32 -0.13
C CYS A 348 16.53 -35.49 -0.95
N SER A 349 15.74 -36.05 -1.88
CA SER A 349 16.23 -37.02 -2.87
C SER A 349 17.29 -36.38 -3.78
N SER A 350 18.27 -37.16 -4.23
CA SER A 350 19.31 -36.69 -5.16
C SER A 350 18.80 -36.28 -6.55
N SER A 351 17.52 -36.55 -6.86
CA SER A 351 16.82 -36.01 -8.04
C SER A 351 16.38 -34.55 -7.87
N ASN A 352 16.20 -34.10 -6.63
CA ASN A 352 15.62 -32.80 -6.26
C ASN A 352 16.66 -31.85 -5.65
N GLN A 353 17.93 -32.27 -5.62
CA GLN A 353 19.07 -31.44 -5.21
C GLN A 353 19.63 -30.70 -6.43
N LEU A 354 19.82 -29.39 -6.31
CA LEU A 354 20.49 -28.56 -7.32
C LEU A 354 21.71 -27.88 -6.69
N GLN A 355 22.78 -27.69 -7.47
CA GLN A 355 23.92 -26.88 -7.05
C GLN A 355 23.76 -25.45 -7.54
N VAL A 356 23.78 -24.50 -6.62
CA VAL A 356 23.70 -23.05 -6.84
C VAL A 356 24.97 -22.44 -6.24
N HIS A 357 25.94 -22.09 -7.08
CA HIS A 357 27.27 -21.66 -6.64
C HIS A 357 27.92 -22.71 -5.69
N SER A 358 28.26 -22.31 -4.46
CA SER A 358 28.80 -23.17 -3.40
C SER A 358 27.72 -23.88 -2.56
N LEU A 359 26.44 -23.52 -2.76
CA LEU A 359 25.30 -24.05 -2.01
C LEU A 359 24.64 -25.20 -2.75
N THR A 360 24.50 -26.35 -2.10
CA THR A 360 23.51 -27.36 -2.51
C THR A 360 22.15 -26.95 -1.95
N VAL A 361 21.11 -26.95 -2.77
CA VAL A 361 19.73 -26.61 -2.38
C VAL A 361 18.77 -27.77 -2.65
N CYS A 362 17.65 -27.82 -1.93
CA CYS A 362 16.55 -28.75 -2.23
C CYS A 362 15.38 -28.02 -2.91
N ILE A 363 14.85 -28.63 -3.98
CA ILE A 363 13.70 -28.13 -4.72
C ILE A 363 12.42 -28.84 -4.24
N SER A 364 11.46 -28.05 -3.76
CA SER A 364 10.13 -28.56 -3.39
C SER A 364 9.22 -28.69 -4.62
N ASP A 365 9.07 -29.90 -5.14
CA ASP A 365 8.14 -30.20 -6.25
C ASP A 365 6.68 -29.95 -5.84
N SER A 366 6.03 -28.99 -6.49
CA SER A 366 4.60 -28.67 -6.26
C SER A 366 3.63 -29.57 -7.05
N THR A 367 4.08 -30.76 -7.48
CA THR A 367 3.24 -31.86 -8.00
C THR A 367 3.87 -33.22 -7.75
N ASN A 368 3.30 -33.99 -6.82
CA ASN A 368 2.86 -35.38 -7.07
C ASN A 368 2.07 -35.90 -5.86
N ASP A 369 0.85 -36.37 -6.12
CA ASP A 369 0.03 -37.12 -5.18
C ASP A 369 0.05 -38.58 -5.66
N ASP A 370 0.82 -39.45 -4.99
CA ASP A 370 0.56 -40.89 -4.97
C ASP A 370 1.36 -41.60 -3.87
N SER A 371 0.87 -42.77 -3.44
CA SER A 371 1.32 -43.51 -2.25
C SER A 371 2.44 -44.53 -2.53
N ASP A 372 3.40 -44.66 -1.60
CA ASP A 372 3.54 -45.88 -0.76
C ASP A 372 4.86 -45.90 0.06
N GLU A 373 4.76 -45.73 1.39
CA GLU A 373 5.84 -46.14 2.31
C GLU A 373 5.79 -47.65 2.58
N ALA A 374 6.70 -48.40 1.96
CA ALA A 374 6.91 -49.83 2.24
C ALA A 374 8.23 -50.04 3.01
N SER A 375 8.24 -49.73 4.31
CA SER A 375 9.42 -49.88 5.17
C SER A 375 9.85 -51.35 5.33
N SER A 376 11.17 -51.60 5.28
CA SER A 376 11.74 -52.96 5.41
C SER A 376 12.85 -53.02 6.46
N SER A 377 12.56 -53.65 7.61
CA SER A 377 13.50 -54.52 8.35
C SER A 377 12.89 -55.13 9.63
N SER A 378 12.14 -56.20 9.41
CA SER A 378 12.03 -57.42 10.26
C SER A 378 12.52 -57.45 11.72
N ASN A 379 11.66 -58.00 12.59
CA ASN A 379 11.92 -58.81 13.80
C ASN A 379 12.09 -58.12 15.17
N LEU A 380 11.03 -58.23 16.00
CA LEU A 380 11.06 -59.18 17.13
C LEU A 380 9.66 -59.76 17.42
N LEU A 381 9.60 -60.94 18.04
CA LEU A 381 8.37 -61.69 18.28
C LEU A 381 7.85 -61.55 19.73
N VAL A 382 6.52 -61.42 19.84
CA VAL A 382 5.63 -61.98 20.90
C VAL A 382 5.97 -61.68 22.37
N ILE A 383 5.06 -60.95 23.07
CA ILE A 383 4.61 -61.25 24.46
C ILE A 383 3.34 -60.42 24.82
N VAL A 384 2.49 -60.95 25.72
CA VAL A 384 1.19 -60.40 26.25
C VAL A 384 0.04 -60.12 25.26
N GLY A 385 -0.66 -61.17 24.83
CA GLY A 385 -1.95 -61.09 24.12
C GLY A 385 -3.19 -60.74 24.98
N SER A 386 -3.08 -59.80 25.93
CA SER A 386 -4.16 -59.48 26.89
C SER A 386 -4.61 -58.01 26.94
N ILE A 387 -3.82 -57.08 26.36
CA ILE A 387 -4.11 -55.64 26.41
C ILE A 387 -5.01 -55.18 25.24
N VAL A 388 -4.85 -55.82 24.07
CA VAL A 388 -5.52 -55.43 22.81
C VAL A 388 -7.05 -55.46 22.92
N GLY A 389 -7.63 -56.45 23.61
CA GLY A 389 -9.08 -56.58 23.76
C GLY A 389 -9.73 -55.41 24.51
N GLY A 390 -9.09 -54.93 25.59
CA GLY A 390 -9.54 -53.75 26.32
C GLY A 390 -9.41 -52.47 25.51
N LEU A 391 -8.28 -52.30 24.81
CA LEU A 391 -8.00 -51.13 23.98
C LEU A 391 -8.96 -51.01 22.79
N LEU A 392 -9.32 -52.11 22.12
CA LEU A 392 -10.30 -52.10 21.03
C LEU A 392 -11.70 -51.70 21.51
N VAL A 393 -12.14 -52.13 22.70
CA VAL A 393 -13.42 -51.70 23.27
C VAL A 393 -13.38 -50.22 23.67
N LEU A 394 -12.27 -49.75 24.26
CA LEU A 394 -12.09 -48.33 24.61
C LEU A 394 -12.09 -47.44 23.36
N VAL A 395 -11.38 -47.83 22.30
CA VAL A 395 -11.39 -47.13 21.00
C VAL A 395 -12.79 -47.16 20.38
N ALA A 396 -13.51 -48.27 20.43
CA ALA A 396 -14.89 -48.33 19.94
C ALA A 396 -15.84 -47.38 20.70
N VAL A 397 -15.71 -47.29 22.03
CA VAL A 397 -16.50 -46.35 22.87
C VAL A 397 -16.10 -44.89 22.59
N VAL A 398 -14.81 -44.59 22.43
CA VAL A 398 -14.33 -43.24 22.06
C VAL A 398 -14.80 -42.85 20.66
N LEU A 399 -14.73 -43.75 19.67
CA LEU A 399 -15.24 -43.51 18.32
C LEU A 399 -16.76 -43.35 18.29
N ALA A 400 -17.51 -44.13 19.08
CA ALA A 400 -18.95 -43.95 19.25
C ALA A 400 -19.28 -42.60 19.92
N GLY A 401 -18.50 -42.19 20.93
CA GLY A 401 -18.59 -40.88 21.57
C GLY A 401 -18.32 -39.73 20.59
N ILE A 402 -17.25 -39.84 19.80
CA ILE A 402 -16.90 -38.89 18.72
C ILE A 402 -17.98 -38.86 17.63
N TRP A 403 -18.60 -40.01 17.30
CA TRP A 403 -19.69 -40.09 16.32
C TRP A 403 -21.01 -39.50 16.85
N LEU A 404 -21.34 -39.70 18.12
CA LEU A 404 -22.50 -39.07 18.77
C LEU A 404 -22.29 -37.57 19.00
N TYR A 405 -21.07 -37.15 19.31
CA TYR A 405 -20.68 -35.74 19.36
C TYR A 405 -20.75 -35.09 17.97
N ARG A 406 -20.10 -35.69 16.95
CA ARG A 406 -20.14 -35.21 15.57
C ARG A 406 -21.56 -35.24 14.98
N SER A 407 -22.44 -36.18 15.34
CA SER A 407 -23.83 -36.18 14.85
C SER A 407 -24.73 -35.16 15.55
N ARG A 408 -24.49 -34.83 16.83
CA ARG A 408 -25.12 -33.67 17.49
C ARG A 408 -24.60 -32.34 16.90
N VAL A 409 -23.29 -32.16 16.77
CA VAL A 409 -22.68 -30.94 16.20
C VAL A 409 -23.05 -30.76 14.73
N ARG A 410 -23.08 -31.82 13.91
CA ARG A 410 -23.55 -31.76 12.51
C ARG A 410 -25.02 -31.35 12.39
N ARG A 411 -25.87 -31.59 13.40
CA ARG A 411 -27.25 -31.06 13.40
C ARG A 411 -27.35 -29.55 13.64
N HIS A 412 -26.26 -28.89 14.02
CA HIS A 412 -26.18 -27.43 14.16
C HIS A 412 -25.26 -26.76 13.11
N ASN A 413 -24.22 -27.46 12.62
CA ASN A 413 -23.24 -26.91 11.67
C ASN A 413 -23.46 -27.27 10.19
N ASN A 414 -24.48 -28.07 9.82
CA ASN A 414 -24.71 -28.45 8.41
C ASN A 414 -25.25 -27.32 7.49
N ARG A 415 -25.18 -26.04 7.90
CA ARG A 415 -25.71 -24.91 7.10
C ARG A 415 -24.63 -24.02 6.46
N SER A 416 -23.34 -24.31 6.69
CA SER A 416 -22.22 -23.46 6.21
C SER A 416 -21.00 -24.26 5.77
N ARG A 417 -21.14 -25.00 4.65
CA ARG A 417 -19.99 -25.36 3.79
C ARG A 417 -20.36 -25.52 2.31
N VAL A 418 -20.96 -24.47 1.77
CA VAL A 418 -21.10 -24.24 0.33
C VAL A 418 -20.28 -22.99 0.02
N VAL A 419 -19.23 -23.14 -0.79
CA VAL A 419 -18.62 -21.97 -1.44
C VAL A 419 -19.63 -21.48 -2.46
N ARG A 420 -20.13 -20.25 -2.30
CA ARG A 420 -20.99 -19.61 -3.31
C ARG A 420 -20.11 -18.83 -4.30
N GLU A 421 -20.58 -18.66 -5.53
CA GLU A 421 -19.90 -17.81 -6.53
C GLU A 421 -20.27 -16.31 -6.36
N SER A 422 -21.20 -15.97 -5.47
CA SER A 422 -21.99 -14.73 -5.49
C SER A 422 -21.23 -13.40 -5.28
N TYR A 423 -19.93 -13.44 -4.97
CA TYR A 423 -19.16 -12.24 -4.60
C TYR A 423 -18.25 -11.70 -5.73
N PHE A 424 -18.33 -12.23 -6.95
CA PHE A 424 -17.72 -11.61 -8.13
C PHE A 424 -18.61 -11.73 -9.38
N GLY A 425 -18.95 -10.60 -9.99
CA GLY A 425 -19.76 -10.54 -11.21
C GLY A 425 -19.04 -10.93 -12.51
N GLY A 426 -18.36 -12.09 -12.59
CA GLY A 426 -17.61 -12.48 -13.81
C GLY A 426 -17.27 -13.97 -13.98
N LEU A 427 -17.87 -14.57 -15.03
CA LEU A 427 -17.60 -15.89 -15.64
C LEU A 427 -17.80 -17.15 -14.76
N SER A 428 -18.90 -17.87 -15.02
CA SER A 428 -19.03 -19.31 -14.65
C SER A 428 -18.46 -20.22 -15.77
N PRO A 429 -18.05 -21.47 -15.46
CA PRO A 429 -17.40 -22.38 -16.43
C PRO A 429 -18.29 -22.82 -17.63
N PRO A 430 -17.71 -23.29 -18.76
CA PRO A 430 -18.47 -23.77 -19.91
C PRO A 430 -19.23 -25.06 -19.60
N LEU A 431 -20.54 -24.97 -19.45
CA LEU A 431 -21.41 -26.12 -19.17
C LEU A 431 -21.50 -27.10 -20.34
N ALA A 432 -21.15 -28.36 -20.08
CA ALA A 432 -21.62 -29.50 -20.87
C ALA A 432 -23.15 -29.60 -20.83
N ARG A 433 -23.74 -30.27 -21.83
CA ARG A 433 -25.18 -30.24 -22.13
C ARG A 433 -26.06 -30.89 -21.04
N SER A 434 -27.08 -30.14 -20.58
CA SER A 434 -28.55 -30.43 -20.54
C SER A 434 -29.07 -31.86 -20.25
N PRO A 435 -30.27 -32.05 -19.62
CA PRO A 435 -31.49 -31.24 -19.89
C PRO A 435 -32.50 -30.98 -18.72
N ALA A 436 -33.54 -30.19 -19.06
CA ALA A 436 -34.87 -30.00 -18.39
C ALA A 436 -34.87 -29.35 -16.98
N ASP A 437 -35.32 -28.09 -16.83
CA ASP A 437 -36.71 -27.56 -16.81
C ASP A 437 -37.54 -28.01 -15.59
N LYS A 438 -37.94 -27.17 -14.62
CA LYS A 438 -38.50 -25.77 -14.54
C LYS A 438 -40.02 -25.79 -14.29
N GLY A 439 -40.42 -25.16 -13.17
CA GLY A 439 -41.78 -24.75 -12.84
C GLY A 439 -41.83 -23.23 -12.64
N TYR A 440 -42.99 -22.58 -12.81
CA TYR A 440 -43.09 -21.16 -13.16
C TYR A 440 -44.15 -20.43 -12.31
N ARG A 441 -43.96 -19.11 -12.13
CA ARG A 441 -44.94 -18.05 -11.79
C ARG A 441 -45.26 -17.79 -10.30
N GLY A 442 -45.73 -16.58 -9.97
CA GLY A 442 -45.65 -15.35 -10.78
C GLY A 442 -46.57 -14.21 -10.31
N GLY A 443 -46.08 -12.96 -10.32
CA GLY A 443 -46.88 -11.76 -9.97
C GLY A 443 -47.16 -11.59 -8.47
N ARG A 444 -47.61 -10.44 -7.95
CA ARG A 444 -47.84 -9.12 -8.54
C ARG A 444 -48.11 -8.09 -7.41
N ARG A 445 -47.49 -6.90 -7.40
CA ARG A 445 -48.07 -5.69 -6.75
C ARG A 445 -48.02 -4.42 -7.67
N THR A 446 -49.03 -3.51 -7.60
CA THR A 446 -49.26 -2.28 -8.46
C THR A 446 -49.75 -1.04 -7.61
N PRO A 447 -50.29 0.14 -8.06
CA PRO A 447 -49.67 1.47 -7.78
C PRO A 447 -50.34 2.62 -6.91
N VAL A 448 -49.60 3.56 -6.22
CA VAL A 448 -49.82 5.08 -6.06
C VAL A 448 -49.04 5.92 -4.96
N SER A 449 -48.35 7.05 -5.31
CA SER A 449 -48.61 8.48 -4.85
C SER A 449 -47.39 9.45 -4.72
N GLY A 450 -47.48 10.66 -5.32
CA GLY A 450 -47.07 11.95 -4.69
C GLY A 450 -46.01 12.87 -5.38
N GLY A 451 -46.42 14.04 -5.93
CA GLY A 451 -45.56 15.20 -6.28
C GLY A 451 -45.87 16.45 -5.40
N PRO A 452 -45.55 17.73 -5.76
CA PRO A 452 -45.35 18.27 -7.12
C PRO A 452 -44.27 19.41 -7.33
N ARG A 453 -44.24 19.90 -8.58
CA ARG A 453 -43.40 20.91 -9.30
C ARG A 453 -43.45 22.37 -8.80
N PHE A 454 -42.44 23.19 -9.19
CA PHE A 454 -42.62 24.42 -10.02
C PHE A 454 -41.29 24.91 -10.66
N CYS A 455 -41.32 25.90 -11.58
CA CYS A 455 -40.18 26.36 -12.40
C CYS A 455 -40.11 27.91 -12.58
N SER A 456 -38.92 28.50 -12.75
CA SER A 456 -38.68 29.74 -13.56
C SER A 456 -37.18 30.16 -13.68
N ASP A 457 -36.64 30.10 -14.90
CA ASP A 457 -36.02 31.19 -15.69
C ASP A 457 -34.93 32.17 -15.15
N TYR A 458 -33.81 32.18 -15.92
CA TYR A 458 -32.92 33.30 -16.35
C TYR A 458 -31.77 33.93 -15.52
N GLU A 459 -30.74 34.30 -16.30
CA GLU A 459 -29.58 35.21 -16.09
C GLU A 459 -28.36 34.76 -15.24
N TYR A 460 -27.22 35.42 -15.49
CA TYR A 460 -25.86 34.85 -15.36
C TYR A 460 -24.81 35.94 -15.05
N GLU A 461 -24.18 35.90 -13.86
CA GLU A 461 -22.87 36.52 -13.57
C GLU A 461 -22.12 35.67 -12.51
N GLU A 462 -20.79 35.74 -12.50
CA GLU A 462 -19.92 34.86 -11.69
C GLU A 462 -19.58 35.43 -10.30
N SER A 463 -19.54 34.58 -9.26
CA SER A 463 -18.58 34.75 -8.15
C SER A 463 -18.29 33.46 -7.36
N ASN A 464 -17.08 32.93 -7.56
CA ASN A 464 -16.22 32.15 -6.65
C ASN A 464 -16.72 31.00 -5.75
N TYR A 465 -15.88 29.95 -5.77
CA TYR A 465 -15.54 29.00 -4.70
C TYR A 465 -16.44 27.76 -4.45
N SER A 466 -16.04 26.64 -5.05
CA SER A 466 -16.34 25.26 -4.64
C SER A 466 -15.29 24.31 -5.25
N PRO A 467 -14.99 23.15 -4.64
CA PRO A 467 -13.90 22.28 -5.07
C PRO A 467 -14.19 21.63 -6.43
N ARG A 468 -13.19 21.61 -7.32
CA ARG A 468 -13.30 21.00 -8.66
C ARG A 468 -12.89 19.53 -8.64
N ILE A 469 -13.87 18.63 -8.66
CA ILE A 469 -13.63 17.24 -9.12
C ILE A 469 -13.31 17.30 -10.61
N SER A 470 -12.05 17.01 -10.98
CA SER A 470 -11.51 17.34 -12.30
C SER A 470 -11.74 16.23 -13.35
N THR A 471 -12.98 16.05 -13.80
CA THR A 471 -13.33 15.05 -14.82
C THR A 471 -12.98 15.52 -16.24
N ARG A 472 -11.69 15.60 -16.59
CA ARG A 472 -11.25 15.88 -17.98
C ARG A 472 -9.91 15.24 -18.37
N SER A 473 -9.94 13.92 -18.59
CA SER A 473 -8.83 13.20 -19.25
C SER A 473 -8.83 13.47 -20.77
N THR A 474 -8.23 14.57 -21.20
CA THR A 474 -7.74 14.67 -22.60
C THR A 474 -6.59 13.69 -22.81
N GLN A 475 -6.54 13.01 -23.94
CA GLN A 475 -5.39 12.18 -24.31
C GLN A 475 -4.12 13.05 -24.42
N SER A 476 -3.21 12.90 -23.46
CA SER A 476 -1.86 13.42 -23.51
C SER A 476 -0.89 12.32 -23.15
N ASN A 477 0.03 11.99 -24.05
CA ASN A 477 1.16 11.11 -23.72
C ASN A 477 2.05 11.82 -22.71
N GLN A 478 1.91 11.45 -21.43
CA GLN A 478 2.82 11.81 -20.36
C GLN A 478 3.46 10.53 -19.83
N SER A 479 4.75 10.63 -19.50
CA SER A 479 5.53 9.53 -18.94
C SER A 479 4.90 9.00 -17.65
N SER A 480 4.86 7.67 -17.50
CA SER A 480 4.23 6.98 -16.37
C SER A 480 4.98 7.22 -15.06
N THR A 481 4.64 8.31 -14.36
CA THR A 481 4.90 8.47 -12.94
C THR A 481 4.21 7.33 -12.19
N ALA A 482 4.97 6.53 -11.45
CA ALA A 482 4.39 5.45 -10.65
C ALA A 482 3.59 6.03 -9.48
N TYR A 483 2.29 5.70 -9.42
CA TYR A 483 1.52 5.84 -8.19
C TYR A 483 2.07 4.85 -7.15
N SER A 484 2.01 5.22 -5.87
CA SER A 484 2.27 4.30 -4.77
C SER A 484 1.28 4.56 -3.64
N LEU A 485 0.77 3.47 -3.04
CA LEU A 485 -0.28 3.50 -2.01
C LEU A 485 0.06 4.40 -0.83
N TRP A 486 1.35 4.48 -0.49
CA TRP A 486 1.89 5.19 0.68
C TRP A 486 1.90 6.71 0.54
N ASN A 487 1.66 7.25 -0.66
CA ASN A 487 1.65 8.69 -0.95
C ASN A 487 0.24 9.22 -1.27
N ASP A 488 -0.80 8.40 -1.12
CA ASP A 488 -2.16 8.72 -1.55
C ASP A 488 -3.04 9.11 -0.36
N GLU A 489 -3.23 10.43 -0.13
CA GLU A 489 -3.97 10.95 1.03
C GLU A 489 -5.42 10.42 1.14
N GLU A 490 -6.07 10.16 0.00
CA GLU A 490 -7.44 9.62 -0.01
C GLU A 490 -7.45 8.18 0.51
N LEU A 491 -6.54 7.31 0.02
CA LEU A 491 -6.41 5.93 0.53
C LEU A 491 -5.93 5.88 1.98
N LEU A 492 -4.97 6.73 2.36
CA LEU A 492 -4.48 6.81 3.74
C LEU A 492 -5.59 7.22 4.71
N SER A 493 -6.53 8.08 4.29
CA SER A 493 -7.72 8.44 5.09
C SER A 493 -8.71 7.28 5.29
N LEU A 494 -8.64 6.25 4.44
CA LEU A 494 -9.46 5.04 4.46
C LEU A 494 -8.72 3.83 5.09
N GLN A 495 -7.44 3.99 5.46
CA GLN A 495 -6.61 2.89 5.89
C GLN A 495 -7.04 2.35 7.26
N VAL A 496 -7.27 1.04 7.33
CA VAL A 496 -7.40 0.31 8.60
C VAL A 496 -6.19 -0.58 8.82
N LYS A 497 -5.93 -0.90 10.09
CA LYS A 497 -4.85 -1.80 10.49
C LYS A 497 -5.05 -3.19 9.91
N TYR A 498 -4.01 -3.74 9.29
CA TYR A 498 -4.05 -5.07 8.70
C TYR A 498 -4.22 -6.16 9.79
N GLU A 499 -3.63 -5.92 10.97
CA GLU A 499 -3.66 -6.83 12.12
C GLU A 499 -5.04 -6.90 12.81
N GLU A 500 -5.95 -6.00 12.48
CA GLU A 500 -7.34 -6.03 12.94
C GLU A 500 -8.24 -6.94 12.07
N ILE A 501 -7.69 -7.62 11.06
CA ILE A 501 -8.42 -8.42 10.05
C ILE A 501 -8.05 -9.91 10.17
N GLU A 502 -9.04 -10.75 10.47
CA GLU A 502 -8.89 -12.21 10.60
C GLU A 502 -9.67 -12.93 9.47
N ASP A 503 -8.97 -13.69 8.62
CA ASP A 503 -9.58 -14.41 7.48
C ASP A 503 -10.37 -15.64 7.93
N ILE A 504 -11.66 -15.71 7.57
CA ILE A 504 -12.52 -16.88 7.83
C ILE A 504 -12.52 -17.85 6.64
N GLY A 505 -12.51 -17.32 5.40
CA GLY A 505 -12.46 -18.12 4.18
C GLY A 505 -13.04 -17.40 2.95
N THR A 506 -12.85 -17.98 1.77
CA THR A 506 -13.33 -17.40 0.51
C THR A 506 -14.84 -17.53 0.34
N ILE A 507 -15.46 -16.43 -0.13
CA ILE A 507 -16.91 -16.31 -0.43
C ILE A 507 -17.19 -15.95 -1.89
N GLY A 508 -16.15 -15.72 -2.69
CA GLY A 508 -16.23 -15.63 -4.15
C GLY A 508 -14.83 -15.58 -4.77
N SER A 509 -14.72 -15.99 -6.02
CA SER A 509 -13.50 -15.91 -6.83
C SER A 509 -13.90 -15.72 -8.29
N GLY A 510 -13.21 -14.85 -9.02
CA GLY A 510 -13.54 -14.54 -10.40
C GLY A 510 -12.36 -13.98 -11.17
N ALA A 511 -12.60 -13.52 -12.40
CA ALA A 511 -11.56 -13.00 -13.29
C ALA A 511 -10.86 -11.72 -12.78
N PHE A 512 -11.45 -11.02 -11.80
CA PHE A 512 -10.98 -9.74 -11.28
C PHE A 512 -10.40 -9.83 -9.85
N GLY A 513 -10.52 -10.95 -9.15
CA GLY A 513 -10.08 -11.05 -7.75
C GLY A 513 -10.63 -12.24 -6.97
N VAL A 514 -10.41 -12.20 -5.65
CA VAL A 514 -10.99 -13.12 -4.65
C VAL A 514 -11.66 -12.29 -3.56
N VAL A 515 -12.85 -12.68 -3.11
CA VAL A 515 -13.48 -12.10 -1.91
C VAL A 515 -13.38 -13.08 -0.76
N TRP A 516 -12.88 -12.59 0.37
CA TRP A 516 -12.81 -13.29 1.64
C TRP A 516 -13.88 -12.77 2.59
N LEU A 517 -14.52 -13.69 3.32
CA LEU A 517 -15.19 -13.33 4.57
C LEU A 517 -14.11 -13.12 5.62
N VAL A 518 -14.10 -11.94 6.22
CA VAL A 518 -13.12 -11.57 7.25
C VAL A 518 -13.81 -11.06 8.50
N LYS A 519 -13.12 -11.18 9.63
CA LYS A 519 -13.56 -10.78 10.96
C LYS A 519 -12.71 -9.59 11.41
N TYR A 520 -13.30 -8.41 11.30
CA TYR A 520 -12.68 -7.15 11.66
C TYR A 520 -12.86 -6.84 13.15
N ARG A 521 -11.80 -6.35 13.81
CA ARG A 521 -11.75 -6.00 15.25
C ARG A 521 -12.34 -7.09 16.16
N GLY A 522 -12.06 -8.36 15.81
CA GLY A 522 -12.47 -9.53 16.58
C GLY A 522 -13.98 -9.80 16.65
N SER A 523 -14.84 -9.08 15.93
CA SER A 523 -16.30 -9.28 16.01
C SER A 523 -17.12 -8.94 14.76
N GLN A 524 -16.71 -7.97 13.93
CA GLN A 524 -17.50 -7.52 12.79
C GLN A 524 -17.20 -8.34 11.54
N LEU A 525 -18.21 -8.94 10.92
CA LEU A 525 -18.05 -9.64 9.63
C LEU A 525 -18.05 -8.63 8.47
N LEU A 526 -17.01 -8.69 7.63
CA LEU A 526 -16.82 -7.87 6.43
C LEU A 526 -16.48 -8.74 5.22
N ALA A 527 -16.69 -8.21 4.01
CA ALA A 527 -16.26 -8.79 2.75
C ALA A 527 -14.99 -8.09 2.26
N SER A 528 -13.85 -8.80 2.28
CA SER A 528 -12.56 -8.31 1.80
C SER A 528 -12.36 -8.67 0.33
N LYS A 529 -12.50 -7.70 -0.57
CA LYS A 529 -12.19 -7.82 -2.00
C LYS A 529 -10.68 -7.63 -2.20
N ARG A 530 -10.01 -8.61 -2.83
CA ARG A 530 -8.56 -8.63 -3.11
C ARG A 530 -8.30 -8.96 -4.57
N LEU A 531 -7.19 -8.48 -5.14
CA LEU A 531 -6.67 -9.03 -6.39
C LEU A 531 -6.21 -10.49 -6.18
N ARG A 532 -6.20 -11.30 -7.24
CA ARG A 532 -5.57 -12.63 -7.18
C ARG A 532 -4.06 -12.50 -7.34
N SER A 533 -3.30 -13.31 -6.62
CA SER A 533 -1.83 -13.32 -6.65
C SER A 533 -1.25 -13.57 -8.05
N ASP A 534 -1.85 -14.45 -8.84
CA ASP A 534 -1.46 -14.74 -10.23
C ASP A 534 -1.79 -13.60 -11.22
N HIS A 535 -2.39 -12.51 -10.75
CA HIS A 535 -2.97 -11.44 -11.54
C HIS A 535 -2.62 -10.03 -11.04
N VAL A 536 -1.74 -9.89 -10.03
CA VAL A 536 -1.23 -8.59 -9.58
C VAL A 536 -0.29 -8.02 -10.65
N THR A 537 -0.66 -6.86 -11.20
CA THR A 537 0.23 -6.05 -12.05
C THR A 537 0.00 -4.58 -11.72
N LYS A 538 0.99 -3.71 -11.92
CA LYS A 538 0.87 -2.26 -11.60
C LYS A 538 -0.38 -1.62 -12.22
N GLN A 539 -0.75 -2.02 -13.45
CA GLN A 539 -1.98 -1.56 -14.11
C GLN A 539 -3.26 -2.04 -13.42
N ARG A 540 -3.29 -3.27 -12.92
CA ARG A 540 -4.46 -3.85 -12.21
C ARG A 540 -4.57 -3.33 -10.78
N THR A 541 -3.46 -3.14 -10.07
CA THR A 541 -3.43 -2.45 -8.77
C THR A 541 -3.92 -1.01 -8.92
N GLN A 542 -3.46 -0.27 -9.94
CA GLN A 542 -3.94 1.09 -10.22
C GLN A 542 -5.45 1.13 -10.53
N ALA A 543 -5.95 0.23 -11.37
CA ALA A 543 -7.39 0.14 -11.66
C ALA A 543 -8.22 -0.16 -10.39
N PHE A 544 -7.69 -0.96 -9.46
CA PHE A 544 -8.36 -1.28 -8.20
C PHE A 544 -8.28 -0.11 -7.19
N ILE A 545 -7.17 0.63 -7.13
CA ILE A 545 -7.05 1.90 -6.38
C ILE A 545 -8.12 2.90 -6.83
N GLU A 546 -8.26 3.10 -8.13
CA GLU A 546 -9.25 4.01 -8.70
C GLU A 546 -10.69 3.52 -8.51
N GLU A 547 -10.93 2.20 -8.45
CA GLU A 547 -12.21 1.62 -8.03
C GLU A 547 -12.52 1.97 -6.56
N ILE A 548 -11.57 1.74 -5.64
CA ILE A 548 -11.71 2.05 -4.20
C ILE A 548 -12.05 3.54 -4.00
N LYS A 549 -11.29 4.45 -4.64
CA LYS A 549 -11.55 5.90 -4.62
C LYS A 549 -12.94 6.27 -5.14
N MET A 550 -13.44 5.57 -6.16
CA MET A 550 -14.76 5.83 -6.74
C MET A 550 -15.91 5.43 -5.81
N VAL A 551 -15.75 4.38 -5.01
CA VAL A 551 -16.78 3.89 -4.08
C VAL A 551 -16.66 4.45 -2.66
N ALA A 552 -15.49 4.93 -2.25
CA ALA A 552 -15.25 5.53 -0.93
C ALA A 552 -16.23 6.66 -0.52
N PRO A 553 -16.62 7.61 -1.39
CA PRO A 553 -17.57 8.66 -1.02
C PRO A 553 -19.04 8.24 -1.10
N LEU A 554 -19.35 6.97 -1.40
CA LEU A 554 -20.73 6.49 -1.56
C LEU A 554 -21.30 5.99 -0.22
N ASP A 555 -22.19 6.78 0.37
CA ASP A 555 -23.00 6.40 1.54
C ASP A 555 -24.49 6.51 1.22
N HIS A 556 -25.13 5.35 1.04
CA HIS A 556 -26.56 5.23 0.74
C HIS A 556 -27.09 3.85 1.19
N PRO A 557 -28.30 3.74 1.79
CA PRO A 557 -28.84 2.47 2.29
C PRO A 557 -29.01 1.36 1.25
N ASN A 558 -28.96 1.68 -0.05
CA ASN A 558 -29.03 0.70 -1.15
C ASN A 558 -27.72 0.60 -1.97
N VAL A 559 -26.60 1.11 -1.45
CA VAL A 559 -25.26 0.93 -2.02
C VAL A 559 -24.43 0.11 -1.02
N VAL A 560 -23.62 -0.84 -1.51
CA VAL A 560 -22.70 -1.62 -0.67
C VAL A 560 -21.58 -0.69 -0.20
N ARG A 561 -21.56 -0.41 1.10
CA ARG A 561 -20.69 0.61 1.71
C ARG A 561 -19.28 0.08 1.90
N LEU A 562 -18.29 0.86 1.44
CA LEU A 562 -16.89 0.68 1.81
C LEU A 562 -16.69 1.00 3.31
N VAL A 563 -15.95 0.15 4.01
CA VAL A 563 -15.58 0.31 5.43
C VAL A 563 -14.18 0.87 5.57
N GLY A 564 -13.30 0.56 4.63
CA GLY A 564 -11.93 1.04 4.52
C GLY A 564 -11.12 0.14 3.59
N CYS A 565 -9.80 0.32 3.58
CA CYS A 565 -8.87 -0.57 2.90
C CYS A 565 -7.65 -0.86 3.79
N ALA A 566 -6.94 -1.94 3.51
CA ALA A 566 -5.71 -2.31 4.22
C ALA A 566 -4.71 -2.90 3.24
N TRP A 567 -3.43 -2.76 3.55
CA TRP A 567 -2.31 -3.30 2.79
C TRP A 567 -1.06 -3.30 3.68
N THR A 568 -0.17 -4.28 3.48
CA THR A 568 1.23 -4.23 3.94
C THR A 568 2.20 -4.01 2.77
N ILE A 569 1.78 -4.32 1.53
CA ILE A 569 2.54 -4.19 0.28
C ILE A 569 1.58 -3.91 -0.90
N GLU A 570 2.07 -3.45 -2.05
CA GLU A 570 1.19 -3.10 -3.19
C GLU A 570 0.46 -4.32 -3.82
N SER A 571 0.83 -5.54 -3.44
CA SER A 571 0.24 -6.80 -3.91
C SER A 571 -0.78 -7.44 -2.96
N ASP A 572 -0.89 -7.00 -1.69
CA ASP A 572 -1.85 -7.53 -0.72
C ASP A 572 -3.05 -6.59 -0.45
N LEU A 573 -3.14 -5.49 -1.21
CA LEU A 573 -4.20 -4.49 -1.13
C LEU A 573 -5.59 -5.13 -1.10
N GLN A 574 -6.31 -4.87 -0.02
CA GLN A 574 -7.66 -5.36 0.24
C GLN A 574 -8.63 -4.22 0.53
N ALA A 575 -9.77 -4.23 -0.15
CA ALA A 575 -10.89 -3.31 0.08
C ALA A 575 -11.95 -4.00 0.94
N LEU A 576 -12.30 -3.41 2.07
CA LEU A 576 -13.25 -3.98 3.03
C LEU A 576 -14.63 -3.37 2.83
N PHE A 577 -15.60 -4.19 2.48
CA PHE A 577 -17.00 -3.85 2.34
C PHE A 577 -17.83 -4.47 3.47
N GLU A 578 -19.03 -3.95 3.71
CA GLU A 578 -20.00 -4.66 4.56
C GLU A 578 -20.33 -6.05 4.01
N TYR A 579 -20.46 -7.04 4.90
CA TYR A 579 -20.82 -8.40 4.51
C TYR A 579 -22.33 -8.51 4.21
N MET A 580 -22.70 -9.26 3.18
CA MET A 580 -24.06 -9.36 2.65
C MET A 580 -24.57 -10.80 2.78
N GLU A 581 -25.23 -11.11 3.90
CA GLU A 581 -25.38 -12.47 4.40
C GLU A 581 -26.15 -13.41 3.46
N ASN A 582 -27.04 -12.87 2.62
CA ASN A 582 -27.88 -13.66 1.73
C ASN A 582 -27.27 -13.88 0.32
N GLY A 583 -26.16 -13.22 -0.03
CA GLY A 583 -25.47 -13.36 -1.32
C GLY A 583 -26.03 -12.46 -2.42
N ASP A 584 -25.93 -12.88 -3.68
CA ASP A 584 -26.39 -12.10 -4.85
C ASP A 584 -27.86 -12.40 -5.24
N LEU A 585 -28.47 -11.47 -5.97
CA LEU A 585 -29.85 -11.58 -6.45
C LEU A 585 -30.03 -12.71 -7.48
N ARG A 586 -28.99 -13.08 -8.24
CA ARG A 586 -29.07 -14.16 -9.25
C ARG A 586 -29.23 -15.52 -8.57
N ASP A 587 -28.45 -15.79 -7.54
CA ASP A 587 -28.49 -17.01 -6.73
C ASP A 587 -29.82 -17.10 -5.97
N TYR A 588 -30.29 -15.98 -5.39
CA TYR A 588 -31.62 -15.89 -4.76
C TYR A 588 -32.76 -16.17 -5.76
N LEU A 589 -32.73 -15.61 -6.97
CA LEU A 589 -33.73 -15.90 -8.01
C LEU A 589 -33.67 -17.35 -8.51
N VAL A 590 -32.52 -18.03 -8.40
CA VAL A 590 -32.38 -19.47 -8.72
C VAL A 590 -32.94 -20.36 -7.62
N ASP A 591 -32.83 -19.98 -6.34
CA ASP A 591 -33.27 -20.81 -5.19
C ASP A 591 -34.72 -21.30 -5.32
N PRO A 592 -35.01 -22.61 -5.31
CA PRO A 592 -36.38 -23.16 -5.36
C PRO A 592 -37.34 -22.59 -4.29
N ASN A 593 -36.81 -22.09 -3.18
CA ASN A 593 -37.58 -21.56 -2.05
C ASN A 593 -37.93 -20.07 -2.19
N SER A 594 -37.30 -19.31 -3.09
CA SER A 594 -37.62 -17.89 -3.26
C SER A 594 -38.97 -17.69 -3.96
N PRO A 595 -39.69 -16.57 -3.70
CA PRO A 595 -40.97 -16.31 -4.33
C PRO A 595 -40.80 -16.23 -5.85
N ARG A 596 -41.38 -17.20 -6.58
CA ARG A 596 -41.41 -17.23 -8.07
C ARG A 596 -42.29 -16.14 -8.69
N HIS A 597 -42.59 -15.10 -7.91
CA HIS A 597 -43.74 -14.23 -8.03
C HIS A 597 -43.41 -12.87 -7.42
N TRP A 598 -43.91 -11.78 -8.02
CA TRP A 598 -43.71 -10.39 -7.58
C TRP A 598 -44.43 -10.11 -6.25
N SER A 599 -43.91 -10.71 -5.18
CA SER A 599 -44.23 -10.43 -3.79
C SER A 599 -43.82 -9.00 -3.41
N GLN A 600 -44.07 -8.59 -2.16
CA GLN A 600 -43.46 -7.34 -1.68
C GLN A 600 -41.94 -7.41 -1.60
N GLU A 601 -41.38 -8.60 -1.41
CA GLU A 601 -39.95 -8.83 -1.35
C GLU A 601 -39.31 -8.46 -2.70
N LEU A 602 -39.72 -9.09 -3.81
CA LEU A 602 -39.18 -8.75 -5.13
C LEU A 602 -39.42 -7.28 -5.53
N LEU A 603 -40.56 -6.69 -5.15
CA LEU A 603 -40.81 -5.27 -5.44
C LEU A 603 -40.05 -4.31 -4.53
N GLN A 604 -39.73 -4.69 -3.28
CA GLN A 604 -38.83 -3.93 -2.43
C GLN A 604 -37.39 -4.03 -2.95
N LEU A 605 -36.92 -5.23 -3.33
CA LEU A 605 -35.60 -5.41 -3.95
C LEU A 605 -35.48 -4.61 -5.25
N ALA A 606 -36.54 -4.56 -6.08
CA ALA A 606 -36.55 -3.73 -7.29
C ALA A 606 -36.57 -2.22 -6.97
N ALA A 607 -37.28 -1.80 -5.92
CA ALA A 607 -37.27 -0.41 -5.45
C ALA A 607 -35.88 -0.02 -4.93
N ASP A 608 -35.29 -0.83 -4.05
CA ASP A 608 -33.94 -0.68 -3.50
C ASP A 608 -32.90 -0.45 -4.61
N ILE A 609 -32.90 -1.27 -5.67
CA ILE A 609 -31.97 -1.14 -6.81
C ILE A 609 -32.15 0.20 -7.54
N ILE A 610 -33.39 0.65 -7.80
CA ILE A 610 -33.59 1.91 -8.52
C ILE A 610 -33.33 3.14 -7.63
N GLU A 611 -33.53 3.08 -6.31
CA GLU A 611 -33.09 4.13 -5.39
C GLU A 611 -31.56 4.26 -5.37
N ALA A 612 -30.82 3.15 -5.46
CA ALA A 612 -29.36 3.17 -5.60
C ALA A 612 -28.92 3.88 -6.91
N LEU A 613 -29.62 3.64 -8.02
CA LEU A 613 -29.40 4.38 -9.27
C LEU A 613 -29.75 5.86 -9.15
N VAL A 614 -30.89 6.20 -8.52
CA VAL A 614 -31.27 7.61 -8.25
C VAL A 614 -30.17 8.34 -7.47
N TYR A 615 -29.60 7.68 -6.47
CA TYR A 615 -28.48 8.23 -5.70
C TYR A 615 -27.27 8.52 -6.60
N VAL A 616 -26.70 7.53 -7.30
CA VAL A 616 -25.49 7.75 -8.12
C VAL A 616 -25.72 8.66 -9.34
N HIS A 617 -26.92 8.66 -9.91
CA HIS A 617 -27.32 9.56 -11.00
C HIS A 617 -27.52 11.02 -10.54
N SER A 618 -27.57 11.28 -9.23
CA SER A 618 -27.72 12.65 -8.67
C SER A 618 -26.40 13.40 -8.46
N PHE A 619 -25.25 12.72 -8.59
CA PHE A 619 -23.93 13.34 -8.47
C PHE A 619 -23.68 14.37 -9.58
N THR A 620 -22.72 15.28 -9.36
CA THR A 620 -22.31 16.28 -10.36
C THR A 620 -20.80 16.18 -10.60
N PRO A 621 -20.33 15.64 -11.75
CA PRO A 621 -21.14 15.02 -12.80
C PRO A 621 -21.78 13.67 -12.37
N PRO A 622 -22.87 13.22 -13.03
CA PRO A 622 -23.55 11.97 -12.69
C PRO A 622 -22.66 10.73 -12.77
N LEU A 623 -22.75 9.86 -11.77
CA LEU A 623 -22.02 8.59 -11.73
C LEU A 623 -22.87 7.48 -12.37
N VAL A 624 -22.41 6.99 -13.53
CA VAL A 624 -23.04 5.89 -14.29
C VAL A 624 -22.42 4.55 -13.88
N HIS A 625 -23.24 3.54 -13.57
CA HIS A 625 -22.82 2.24 -13.07
C HIS A 625 -22.18 1.35 -14.15
N ARG A 626 -22.77 1.32 -15.36
CA ARG A 626 -22.32 0.65 -16.60
C ARG A 626 -22.31 -0.89 -16.62
N ASP A 627 -22.15 -1.56 -15.48
CA ASP A 627 -22.20 -3.04 -15.35
C ASP A 627 -23.34 -3.53 -14.43
N LEU A 628 -24.52 -2.90 -14.48
CA LEU A 628 -25.64 -3.32 -13.64
C LEU A 628 -26.25 -4.65 -14.12
N LYS A 629 -26.23 -5.66 -13.25
CA LYS A 629 -26.79 -7.00 -13.46
C LYS A 629 -27.13 -7.64 -12.12
N SER A 630 -27.93 -8.70 -12.10
CA SER A 630 -28.36 -9.39 -10.87
C SER A 630 -27.21 -9.86 -9.96
N ARG A 631 -26.06 -10.28 -10.53
CA ARG A 631 -24.86 -10.64 -9.75
C ARG A 631 -24.21 -9.46 -9.03
N ASN A 632 -24.46 -8.22 -9.47
CA ASN A 632 -23.93 -7.00 -8.85
C ASN A 632 -24.97 -6.34 -7.92
N VAL A 633 -26.01 -7.10 -7.53
CA VAL A 633 -26.99 -6.73 -6.50
C VAL A 633 -26.88 -7.75 -5.38
N LEU A 634 -26.40 -7.31 -4.22
CA LEU A 634 -26.23 -8.15 -3.03
C LEU A 634 -27.37 -7.93 -2.03
N LEU A 635 -27.62 -8.95 -1.20
CA LEU A 635 -28.78 -9.02 -0.30
C LEU A 635 -28.35 -9.10 1.16
N THR A 636 -28.83 -8.16 1.98
CA THR A 636 -28.58 -8.14 3.44
C THR A 636 -29.36 -9.26 4.15
N GLY A 637 -29.00 -9.56 5.40
CA GLY A 637 -29.76 -10.43 6.30
C GLY A 637 -31.24 -10.05 6.44
N ASP A 638 -31.54 -8.74 6.37
CA ASP A 638 -32.89 -8.14 6.38
C ASP A 638 -33.68 -8.30 5.06
N MET A 639 -33.11 -8.96 4.04
CA MET A 639 -33.65 -9.05 2.67
C MET A 639 -33.89 -7.68 2.01
N LYS A 640 -32.90 -6.78 2.13
CA LYS A 640 -32.82 -5.52 1.36
C LYS A 640 -31.73 -5.65 0.29
N ALA A 641 -31.94 -5.05 -0.88
CA ALA A 641 -30.92 -5.02 -1.93
C ALA A 641 -29.96 -3.83 -1.76
N LYS A 642 -28.68 -4.10 -2.06
CA LYS A 642 -27.63 -3.10 -2.25
C LYS A 642 -26.87 -3.36 -3.54
N VAL A 643 -26.51 -2.31 -4.26
CA VAL A 643 -25.77 -2.39 -5.54
C VAL A 643 -24.25 -2.30 -5.27
N THR A 644 -23.43 -3.02 -6.05
CA THR A 644 -21.96 -3.11 -5.93
C THR A 644 -21.26 -3.13 -7.30
N ASP A 645 -19.92 -3.14 -7.33
CA ASP A 645 -19.06 -3.19 -8.53
C ASP A 645 -19.28 -2.00 -9.50
N PHE A 646 -19.38 -0.80 -8.96
CA PHE A 646 -19.46 0.45 -9.73
C PHE A 646 -18.21 0.69 -10.58
N GLY A 647 -18.39 0.95 -11.88
CA GLY A 647 -17.32 1.49 -12.72
C GLY A 647 -16.27 0.48 -13.23
N ALA A 648 -16.42 -0.82 -12.97
CA ALA A 648 -15.52 -1.89 -13.45
C ALA A 648 -15.32 -1.97 -14.98
N SER A 649 -16.08 -1.18 -15.76
CA SER A 649 -15.94 -1.06 -17.22
C SER A 649 -15.05 0.10 -17.68
N ARG A 650 -14.51 0.96 -16.80
CA ARG A 650 -13.66 2.10 -17.21
C ARG A 650 -12.33 1.69 -17.87
N TYR A 651 -11.80 0.52 -17.51
CA TYR A 651 -10.49 0.04 -17.96
C TYR A 651 -10.53 -0.86 -19.18
N LYS A 652 -11.72 -1.30 -19.62
CA LYS A 652 -11.85 -2.12 -20.83
C LYS A 652 -11.76 -1.20 -22.04
N SER A 653 -10.72 -1.36 -22.85
CA SER A 653 -10.66 -0.77 -24.19
C SER A 653 -11.84 -1.26 -25.04
N VAL A 654 -12.17 -0.54 -26.13
CA VAL A 654 -13.28 -0.94 -27.00
C VAL A 654 -13.02 -2.32 -27.65
N ASP A 655 -11.76 -2.62 -27.97
CA ASP A 655 -11.33 -3.92 -28.52
C ASP A 655 -11.38 -5.05 -27.47
N GLU A 656 -11.01 -4.79 -26.22
CA GLU A 656 -11.24 -5.72 -25.10
C GLU A 656 -12.73 -5.91 -24.81
N THR A 657 -13.56 -4.88 -25.03
CA THR A 657 -15.02 -4.98 -24.83
C THR A 657 -15.65 -5.91 -25.87
N MET A 658 -15.12 -5.93 -27.11
CA MET A 658 -15.54 -6.88 -28.15
C MET A 658 -15.11 -8.32 -27.83
N THR A 659 -13.92 -8.54 -27.28
CA THR A 659 -13.43 -9.89 -26.92
C THR A 659 -14.01 -10.41 -25.60
N ALA A 660 -14.25 -9.54 -24.61
CA ALA A 660 -14.91 -9.85 -23.35
C ALA A 660 -16.45 -9.92 -23.43
N ALA A 661 -17.04 -9.84 -24.63
CA ALA A 661 -18.49 -9.92 -24.85
C ALA A 661 -19.10 -11.29 -24.53
N VAL A 662 -18.27 -12.34 -24.38
CA VAL A 662 -18.69 -13.70 -24.04
C VAL A 662 -19.23 -13.74 -22.60
N GLY A 663 -20.44 -14.30 -22.41
CA GLY A 663 -21.08 -14.52 -21.11
C GLY A 663 -21.76 -13.30 -20.47
N THR A 664 -21.16 -12.10 -20.52
CA THR A 664 -21.58 -10.98 -19.63
C THR A 664 -22.41 -9.89 -20.32
N GLY A 665 -22.36 -9.74 -21.65
CA GLY A 665 -22.94 -8.58 -22.34
C GLY A 665 -24.48 -8.43 -22.30
N ARG A 666 -25.22 -9.41 -21.75
CA ARG A 666 -26.69 -9.51 -21.88
C ARG A 666 -27.48 -8.38 -21.18
N TRP A 667 -26.87 -7.61 -20.29
CA TRP A 667 -27.49 -6.45 -19.64
C TRP A 667 -27.10 -5.11 -20.30
N LEU A 668 -26.23 -5.10 -21.32
CA LEU A 668 -25.79 -3.87 -21.98
C LEU A 668 -26.88 -3.24 -22.85
N ALA A 669 -26.91 -1.91 -22.87
CA ALA A 669 -27.80 -1.14 -23.73
C ALA A 669 -27.38 -1.18 -25.22
N PRO A 670 -28.32 -1.08 -26.18
CA PRO A 670 -28.04 -1.19 -27.61
C PRO A 670 -26.93 -0.26 -28.14
N GLU A 671 -26.89 0.98 -27.65
CA GLU A 671 -25.90 1.99 -28.02
C GLU A 671 -24.49 1.69 -27.46
N VAL A 672 -24.40 0.99 -26.33
CA VAL A 672 -23.13 0.49 -25.78
C VAL A 672 -22.63 -0.71 -26.59
N ILE A 673 -23.51 -1.63 -26.94
CA ILE A 673 -23.19 -2.77 -27.84
C ILE A 673 -22.76 -2.26 -29.23
N SER A 674 -23.35 -1.17 -29.70
CA SER A 674 -23.04 -0.54 -31.00
C SER A 674 -21.76 0.32 -30.98
N GLY A 675 -21.03 0.37 -29.86
CA GLY A 675 -19.75 1.10 -29.76
C GLY A 675 -19.88 2.63 -29.72
N SER A 676 -21.04 3.18 -29.31
CA SER A 676 -21.15 4.62 -29.11
C SER A 676 -20.18 5.10 -28.03
N SER A 677 -19.38 6.11 -28.34
CA SER A 677 -18.53 6.81 -27.35
C SER A 677 -19.31 7.85 -26.53
N LYS A 678 -20.60 8.03 -26.81
CA LYS A 678 -21.52 8.90 -26.08
C LYS A 678 -22.70 8.08 -25.56
N TYR A 679 -22.74 7.89 -24.25
CA TYR A 679 -23.85 7.30 -23.52
C TYR A 679 -23.87 7.90 -22.10
N ASP A 680 -25.04 7.91 -21.47
CA ASP A 680 -25.32 8.63 -20.23
C ASP A 680 -26.00 7.70 -19.19
N GLN A 681 -26.71 8.26 -18.21
CA GLN A 681 -27.45 7.50 -17.19
C GLN A 681 -28.49 6.53 -17.77
N SER A 682 -28.96 6.71 -19.01
CA SER A 682 -29.99 5.87 -19.64
C SER A 682 -29.52 4.44 -19.93
N VAL A 683 -28.21 4.16 -19.90
CA VAL A 683 -27.69 2.79 -20.01
C VAL A 683 -28.06 1.96 -18.78
N ASP A 684 -27.91 2.54 -17.58
CA ASP A 684 -28.22 1.85 -16.32
C ASP A 684 -29.73 1.62 -16.19
N VAL A 685 -30.55 2.52 -16.75
CA VAL A 685 -32.01 2.36 -16.85
C VAL A 685 -32.36 1.16 -17.76
N PHE A 686 -31.68 1.00 -18.90
CA PHE A 686 -31.87 -0.17 -19.75
C PHE A 686 -31.45 -1.46 -19.01
N SER A 687 -30.27 -1.46 -18.39
CA SER A 687 -29.78 -2.59 -17.58
C SER A 687 -30.74 -2.96 -16.45
N PHE A 688 -31.32 -1.96 -15.77
CA PHE A 688 -32.38 -2.16 -14.77
C PHE A 688 -33.64 -2.79 -15.37
N GLY A 689 -34.05 -2.37 -16.57
CA GLY A 689 -35.12 -3.03 -17.33
C GLY A 689 -34.82 -4.51 -17.64
N VAL A 690 -33.56 -4.86 -17.92
CA VAL A 690 -33.12 -6.25 -18.08
C VAL A 690 -33.17 -7.00 -16.74
N VAL A 691 -32.75 -6.38 -15.63
CA VAL A 691 -32.88 -6.95 -14.27
C VAL A 691 -34.35 -7.19 -13.90
N LEU A 692 -35.28 -6.31 -14.25
CA LEU A 692 -36.72 -6.55 -14.04
C LEU A 692 -37.23 -7.76 -14.84
N SER A 693 -36.74 -7.99 -16.07
CA SER A 693 -37.07 -9.20 -16.85
C SER A 693 -36.49 -10.46 -16.22
N GLU A 694 -35.29 -10.37 -15.65
CA GLU A 694 -34.64 -11.46 -14.91
C GLU A 694 -35.37 -11.79 -13.59
N MET A 695 -35.81 -10.77 -12.84
CA MET A 695 -36.61 -10.94 -11.62
C MET A 695 -38.00 -11.56 -11.89
N ASP A 696 -38.63 -11.22 -13.02
CA ASP A 696 -39.93 -11.80 -13.40
C ASP A 696 -39.84 -13.24 -13.94
N THR A 697 -38.78 -13.54 -14.70
CA THR A 697 -38.61 -14.86 -15.36
C THR A 697 -37.76 -15.84 -14.57
N HIS A 698 -37.07 -15.38 -13.51
CA HIS A 698 -36.05 -16.10 -12.74
C HIS A 698 -34.97 -16.78 -13.61
N SER A 699 -34.82 -16.37 -14.87
CA SER A 699 -33.99 -17.00 -15.89
C SER A 699 -32.93 -16.01 -16.38
N ILE A 700 -31.85 -16.49 -17.00
CA ILE A 700 -30.85 -15.59 -17.58
C ILE A 700 -31.52 -14.81 -18.73
N PRO A 701 -31.28 -13.50 -18.91
CA PRO A 701 -31.87 -12.74 -20.00
C PRO A 701 -31.62 -13.41 -21.36
N TYR A 702 -32.67 -13.52 -22.19
CA TYR A 702 -32.65 -14.19 -23.49
C TYR A 702 -32.33 -15.70 -23.49
N GLU A 703 -32.42 -16.42 -22.36
CA GLU A 703 -32.18 -17.88 -22.31
C GLU A 703 -33.20 -18.71 -23.12
N ASP A 704 -34.38 -18.15 -23.41
CA ASP A 704 -35.47 -18.79 -24.16
C ASP A 704 -35.35 -18.60 -25.68
N VAL A 705 -34.49 -17.69 -26.16
CA VAL A 705 -34.36 -17.34 -27.58
C VAL A 705 -33.70 -18.47 -28.38
N ARG A 706 -34.26 -18.78 -29.56
CA ARG A 706 -33.75 -19.80 -30.49
C ARG A 706 -33.56 -19.20 -31.87
N GLY A 707 -32.56 -19.69 -32.60
CA GLY A 707 -32.37 -19.36 -34.02
C GLY A 707 -33.37 -20.09 -34.92
N ALA A 708 -33.37 -19.76 -36.22
CA ALA A 708 -34.23 -20.39 -37.22
C ALA A 708 -34.00 -21.92 -37.38
N ASN A 709 -32.89 -22.43 -36.86
CA ASN A 709 -32.54 -23.86 -36.80
C ASN A 709 -32.95 -24.54 -35.47
N GLY A 710 -33.70 -23.86 -34.60
CA GLY A 710 -34.15 -24.37 -33.30
C GLY A 710 -33.08 -24.39 -32.19
N ASN A 711 -31.82 -24.08 -32.48
CA ASN A 711 -30.74 -24.07 -31.49
C ASN A 711 -30.76 -22.80 -30.61
N ARG A 712 -30.16 -22.87 -29.41
CA ARG A 712 -29.83 -21.68 -28.61
C ARG A 712 -28.92 -20.76 -29.42
N LEU A 713 -29.19 -19.45 -29.43
CA LEU A 713 -28.26 -18.46 -29.98
C LEU A 713 -27.03 -18.30 -29.07
N ASN A 714 -25.87 -17.98 -29.65
CA ASN A 714 -24.70 -17.55 -28.90
C ASN A 714 -24.85 -16.09 -28.45
N ASP A 715 -24.02 -15.65 -27.49
CA ASP A 715 -24.10 -14.29 -26.94
C ASP A 715 -23.94 -13.23 -28.03
N ILE A 716 -22.98 -13.40 -28.95
CA ILE A 716 -22.71 -12.44 -30.03
C ILE A 716 -23.95 -12.20 -30.91
N ALA A 717 -24.68 -13.24 -31.31
CA ALA A 717 -25.91 -13.08 -32.10
C ALA A 717 -27.03 -12.44 -31.27
N ILE A 718 -27.12 -12.73 -29.96
CA ILE A 718 -28.09 -12.08 -29.06
C ILE A 718 -27.79 -10.58 -28.95
N LEU A 719 -26.53 -10.20 -28.74
CA LEU A 719 -26.10 -8.80 -28.68
C LEU A 719 -26.37 -8.07 -30.00
N GLN A 720 -26.09 -8.70 -31.16
CA GLN A 720 -26.38 -8.12 -32.47
C GLN A 720 -27.89 -7.91 -32.71
N LEU A 721 -28.75 -8.83 -32.26
CA LEU A 721 -30.21 -8.67 -32.34
C LEU A 721 -30.75 -7.61 -31.38
N VAL A 722 -30.11 -7.41 -30.21
CA VAL A 722 -30.44 -6.31 -29.29
C VAL A 722 -29.99 -4.95 -29.85
N ALA A 723 -28.76 -4.86 -30.38
CA ALA A 723 -28.24 -3.66 -31.03
C ALA A 723 -29.10 -3.19 -32.22
N THR A 724 -29.62 -4.14 -33.01
CA THR A 724 -30.52 -3.87 -34.13
C THR A 724 -32.01 -3.75 -33.74
N GLY A 725 -32.34 -3.88 -32.45
CA GLY A 725 -33.71 -3.75 -31.93
C GLY A 725 -34.66 -4.88 -32.30
N GLN A 726 -34.15 -5.96 -32.91
CA GLN A 726 -34.90 -7.15 -33.31
C GLN A 726 -35.21 -8.07 -32.13
N LEU A 727 -34.49 -7.92 -31.01
CA LEU A 727 -34.67 -8.66 -29.76
C LEU A 727 -34.73 -7.71 -28.57
N ARG A 728 -35.71 -7.91 -27.69
CA ARG A 728 -35.83 -7.27 -26.37
C ARG A 728 -36.09 -8.34 -25.30
N PRO A 729 -35.78 -8.07 -24.01
CA PRO A 729 -36.10 -8.98 -22.91
C PRO A 729 -37.59 -9.31 -22.85
N ARG A 730 -37.91 -10.49 -22.28
CA ARG A 730 -39.27 -11.02 -22.21
C ARG A 730 -39.76 -11.05 -20.76
N PHE A 731 -41.07 -10.86 -20.61
CA PHE A 731 -41.77 -10.96 -19.33
C PHE A 731 -42.76 -12.12 -19.40
N GLY A 732 -42.82 -12.92 -18.34
CA GLY A 732 -43.84 -13.94 -18.16
C GLY A 732 -45.22 -13.29 -18.04
N ALA A 733 -46.27 -14.04 -18.42
CA ALA A 733 -47.66 -13.55 -18.41
C ALA A 733 -48.21 -13.19 -17.00
N SER A 734 -47.39 -13.34 -15.95
CA SER A 734 -47.67 -13.00 -14.57
C SER A 734 -47.11 -11.64 -14.10
N CYS A 735 -46.16 -11.05 -14.85
CA CYS A 735 -45.67 -9.69 -14.63
C CYS A 735 -46.83 -8.66 -14.63
N PRO A 736 -46.61 -7.42 -14.16
CA PRO A 736 -47.35 -6.22 -14.56
C PRO A 736 -48.16 -6.28 -15.88
N PRO A 737 -49.23 -5.48 -16.01
CA PRO A 737 -49.26 -4.52 -17.10
C PRO A 737 -48.47 -3.28 -16.69
N GLU A 738 -48.63 -2.78 -15.46
CA GLU A 738 -47.99 -1.55 -14.98
C GLU A 738 -46.46 -1.68 -14.90
N LEU A 739 -45.94 -2.69 -14.17
CA LEU A 739 -44.49 -2.93 -14.08
C LEU A 739 -43.89 -3.35 -15.44
N ARG A 740 -44.66 -4.08 -16.25
CA ARG A 740 -44.22 -4.48 -17.58
C ARG A 740 -44.11 -3.27 -18.50
N MET A 741 -45.09 -2.36 -18.50
CA MET A 741 -45.05 -1.10 -19.25
C MET A 741 -43.92 -0.18 -18.76
N LEU A 742 -43.64 -0.17 -17.46
CA LEU A 742 -42.48 0.53 -16.91
C LEU A 742 -41.16 -0.08 -17.43
N ALA A 743 -41.02 -1.41 -17.35
CA ALA A 743 -39.82 -2.10 -17.82
C ALA A 743 -39.64 -2.04 -19.34
N GLU A 744 -40.71 -2.12 -20.13
CA GLU A 744 -40.70 -1.96 -21.60
C GLU A 744 -40.30 -0.54 -22.02
N ARG A 745 -40.59 0.48 -21.20
CA ARG A 745 -40.08 1.86 -21.36
C ARG A 745 -38.62 2.01 -20.96
N CYS A 746 -38.18 1.34 -19.89
CA CYS A 746 -36.75 1.25 -19.56
C CYS A 746 -35.95 0.56 -20.68
N LEU A 747 -36.57 -0.42 -21.36
CA LEU A 747 -36.02 -1.20 -22.46
C LEU A 747 -36.28 -0.58 -23.85
N ASP A 748 -36.42 0.75 -23.97
CA ASP A 748 -36.48 1.37 -25.30
C ASP A 748 -35.12 1.35 -26.02
N GLN A 749 -35.16 1.20 -27.33
CA GLN A 749 -34.01 1.22 -28.22
C GLN A 749 -33.35 2.61 -28.23
N ASP A 750 -34.19 3.64 -28.13
CA ASP A 750 -33.77 5.04 -28.10
C ASP A 750 -33.50 5.47 -26.65
N PRO A 751 -32.26 5.85 -26.29
CA PRO A 751 -31.93 6.28 -24.92
C PRO A 751 -32.73 7.50 -24.48
N GLU A 752 -33.06 8.44 -25.38
CA GLU A 752 -33.81 9.66 -25.04
C GLU A 752 -35.28 9.38 -24.66
N LYS A 753 -35.80 8.20 -25.03
CA LYS A 753 -37.17 7.76 -24.66
C LYS A 753 -37.23 7.05 -23.31
N ARG A 754 -36.10 6.65 -22.72
CA ARG A 754 -36.06 5.93 -21.45
C ARG A 754 -36.36 6.89 -20.29
N PRO A 755 -37.25 6.53 -19.35
CA PRO A 755 -37.51 7.37 -18.18
C PRO A 755 -36.25 7.47 -17.29
N PRO A 756 -35.87 8.65 -16.78
CA PRO A 756 -34.73 8.78 -15.87
C PRO A 756 -35.02 8.04 -14.55
N ALA A 757 -33.97 7.61 -13.86
CA ALA A 757 -34.09 6.72 -12.69
C ALA A 757 -35.07 7.21 -11.62
N HIS A 758 -35.18 8.52 -11.38
CA HIS A 758 -36.12 9.08 -10.39
C HIS A 758 -37.59 8.98 -10.81
N VAL A 759 -37.89 8.99 -12.12
CA VAL A 759 -39.23 8.70 -12.65
C VAL A 759 -39.52 7.21 -12.50
N VAL A 760 -38.56 6.33 -12.77
CA VAL A 760 -38.71 4.89 -12.58
C VAL A 760 -38.93 4.54 -11.11
N ALA A 761 -38.15 5.12 -10.21
CA ALA A 761 -38.29 4.99 -8.76
C ALA A 761 -39.65 5.51 -8.26
N TYR A 762 -40.10 6.68 -8.75
CA TYR A 762 -41.44 7.18 -8.47
C TYR A 762 -42.52 6.21 -8.97
N GLU A 763 -42.46 5.79 -10.24
CA GLU A 763 -43.44 4.86 -10.82
C GLU A 763 -43.40 3.46 -10.15
N LEU A 764 -42.26 3.02 -9.62
CA LEU A 764 -42.11 1.76 -8.90
C LEU A 764 -42.60 1.83 -7.44
N ARG A 765 -42.26 2.90 -6.70
CA ARG A 765 -42.83 3.21 -5.37
C ARG A 765 -44.33 3.50 -5.42
N VAL A 766 -44.77 4.05 -6.54
CA VAL A 766 -46.17 4.02 -6.98
C VAL A 766 -46.55 2.52 -7.04
N ILE A 767 -46.08 1.71 -8.00
CA ILE A 767 -46.37 0.27 -8.22
C ILE A 767 -46.21 -0.67 -7.00
N GLN A 768 -45.65 -0.24 -5.88
CA GLN A 768 -45.63 -1.05 -4.65
C GLN A 768 -46.97 -1.05 -3.87
N ARG A 769 -47.81 0.00 -4.01
CA ARG A 769 -48.82 0.38 -3.00
C ARG A 769 -50.30 -0.05 -3.20
N SER A 770 -50.90 -0.06 -4.39
CA SER A 770 -52.33 -0.47 -4.53
C SER A 770 -52.57 -1.96 -4.37
N HIS A 771 -51.60 -2.83 -4.68
CA HIS A 771 -51.77 -4.24 -4.32
C HIS A 771 -51.36 -4.53 -2.86
N TYR A 772 -50.74 -3.58 -2.13
CA TYR A 772 -50.87 -3.58 -0.67
C TYR A 772 -52.35 -3.46 -0.26
N THR A 773 -53.22 -2.99 -1.17
CA THR A 773 -54.68 -2.97 -1.05
C THR A 773 -55.41 -4.08 -1.84
N LEU A 774 -54.70 -5.07 -2.41
CA LEU A 774 -55.28 -6.23 -3.14
C LEU A 774 -54.79 -7.61 -2.64
N LEU A 775 -54.02 -7.64 -1.55
CA LEU A 775 -53.49 -8.84 -0.87
C LEU A 775 -53.49 -8.58 0.64
#